data_AF-A0A2V5KQ47-F1
#
_entry.id   AF-A0A2V5KQ47-F1
#
_cell.length_a   1.000
_cell.length_b   1.000
_cell.length_c   1.000
_cell.angle_alpha   90.00
_cell.angle_beta   90.00
_cell.angle_gamma   90.00
#
_symmetry.space_group_name_H-M   'P 1'
#
loop_
_entity.id
_entity.type
_entity.pdbx_description
1 polymer ?
#
loop_
_entity_poly.entity_id
_entity_poly.type
_entity_poly.pdbx_seq_one_letter_code
_entity_poly.pdbx_strand_id
1 'polypeptide(L)'
;MRALFPAGHGRKDRGPVNGRRLRTAALALLSVVFVALAAGSSAPASGARSAATGAAGMEERYGEAFLYDGGGPDTYAAKLNGWRKQGYKDVPPGVSVGIEAADYTAASPDAALSVSALEGESRALKWESGGGYAEYRFRVPESGLYRLSVTYFPLAGKDRDSRADIIRTLTIDGALPFEEARLVTMKRLWKDDPYPPLRDEYGNEIRPKQEQLREWIEWDVSDYMNEYPEPHRFYLEKGEHVMRLEGVQEEVAFARFVFRSPEPIPSYADVKEAYEREAKGQNPFLAEIQAERMERKSDPVVQIAMSAESSVRPEALDTIVYNMMGGWKWGRRGAWAEWTFEVPADGYYTIAPVYEQQFVRGRNVFRTVSVDGKVPYRELLEVPFRYGDWQGGPLADGEGDAMLFKLSQGKHTLRMRVNVSPHRPALDAVESAIVRLRGIGDDVRAATGVANDSLIDKGMNWRLDESIPDLGDRLNGVADDLRRTRDYLTELHGDKLESGYSFTSLIRDLETFKADPNKLVNSLQRFGSVQEQLSAMVSGLTEQPLHLDRIYVATPQQKLPPFKATWWGSVKSSLSRFVLTFTGNFAAQGRNDKDAIDVWVQRGRDYVNLIQEMVDQEFTPQTGIKVNVNLMPNPQMLILGNAAGIQPDVALGLAEGTPIDFAMRNALVNLNRFPDYAQVSKRFLPGALMPFHYDGGDWALPEVQSFNMMFYRKDVLKKLNVSVPQTWDDVYALLPTLQQNRMNFYLPPEDLLPFLYQRGGGYYSPDGLRSGLDKPEAFEAFRQLTDFFVVYGLDRQANFYQHFRYGTMPIGIADLNTYLLLTVAAPELTGQWAIAPIPGTPDGKGRIARWAGGALQSGVIFRSSDRQDDAWQFLKWWTSDTVQTQFGVDLETINGLEYRWNTANMNAFRRQMWPKEDLDRILEQLRWYKDVPRVPGEYFTDRQYKFAWNRTVVDGDSSRDALETAAFEINKELLRKQREFGFVDGTGRTVRTLDVPDVSEPWDGRTGGDDNR
;
A
#
# COMPACT_ATOMS: atom_id res chain seq x y z
N MET A 1 -5.44 -27.85 30.00
CA MET A 1 -5.70 -28.79 31.12
C MET A 1 -4.38 -29.40 31.57
N ARG A 2 -4.25 -29.58 32.89
CA ARG A 2 -3.09 -29.90 33.76
C ARG A 2 -1.95 -30.81 33.25
N ALA A 3 -0.74 -30.31 33.49
CA ALA A 3 0.51 -30.92 34.00
C ALA A 3 0.70 -32.45 33.98
N LEU A 4 1.92 -32.89 33.59
CA LEU A 4 2.76 -33.86 34.31
C LEU A 4 4.17 -33.96 33.68
N PHE A 5 5.18 -33.54 34.44
CA PHE A 5 6.59 -33.93 34.28
C PHE A 5 6.92 -34.98 35.36
N PRO A 6 7.87 -35.89 35.08
CA PRO A 6 8.85 -36.20 36.11
C PRO A 6 10.29 -36.09 35.59
N ALA A 7 11.15 -35.57 36.47
CA ALA A 7 12.59 -35.50 36.30
C ALA A 7 13.26 -36.85 36.61
N GLY A 8 14.36 -37.15 35.92
CA GLY A 8 15.27 -38.25 36.24
C GLY A 8 16.61 -38.09 35.50
N HIS A 9 17.69 -37.94 36.26
CA HIS A 9 19.07 -37.86 35.80
C HIS A 9 19.58 -39.13 35.10
N GLY A 10 20.45 -38.98 34.10
CA GLY A 10 21.27 -40.07 33.56
C GLY A 10 22.03 -39.69 32.29
N ARG A 11 23.29 -39.26 32.43
CA ARG A 11 24.29 -39.21 31.35
C ARG A 11 24.50 -40.63 30.80
N LYS A 12 24.30 -40.85 29.49
CA LYS A 12 24.95 -41.89 28.69
C LYS A 12 24.78 -41.65 27.18
N ASP A 13 25.83 -42.00 26.46
CA ASP A 13 26.13 -41.73 25.05
C ASP A 13 24.98 -41.99 24.06
N ARG A 14 24.79 -41.06 23.11
CA ARG A 14 23.92 -41.25 21.94
C ARG A 14 24.77 -41.69 20.75
N GLY A 15 24.76 -43.00 20.47
CA GLY A 15 25.06 -43.52 19.13
C GLY A 15 23.95 -43.19 18.12
N PRO A 16 24.17 -43.42 16.81
CA PRO A 16 23.28 -42.96 15.75
C PRO A 16 21.89 -43.61 15.85
N VAL A 17 20.86 -42.79 15.71
CA VAL A 17 19.45 -43.19 15.83
C VAL A 17 19.07 -44.09 14.65
N ASN A 18 18.72 -45.34 14.95
CA ASN A 18 18.22 -46.34 14.01
C ASN A 18 16.96 -45.85 13.26
N GLY A 19 16.99 -45.82 11.92
CA GLY A 19 15.88 -45.43 11.03
C GLY A 19 14.58 -46.25 11.19
N ARG A 20 14.60 -47.37 11.92
CA ARG A 20 13.40 -48.14 12.27
C ARG A 20 12.49 -47.44 13.29
N ARG A 21 13.03 -46.60 14.19
CA ARG A 21 12.24 -45.84 15.18
C ARG A 21 11.54 -44.63 14.58
N LEU A 22 12.15 -44.00 13.56
CA LEU A 22 11.52 -42.93 12.77
C LEU A 22 10.35 -43.46 11.92
N ARG A 23 10.49 -44.65 11.31
CA ARG A 23 9.39 -45.28 10.55
C ARG A 23 8.19 -45.64 11.43
N THR A 24 8.42 -46.10 12.66
CA THR A 24 7.34 -46.43 13.60
C THR A 24 6.68 -45.19 14.19
N ALA A 25 7.43 -44.10 14.43
CA ALA A 25 6.86 -42.80 14.81
C ALA A 25 6.05 -42.17 13.67
N ALA A 26 6.52 -42.27 12.42
CA ALA A 26 5.79 -41.79 11.25
C ALA A 26 4.49 -42.57 11.01
N LEU A 27 4.50 -43.90 11.18
CA LEU A 27 3.30 -44.75 11.09
C LEU A 27 2.28 -44.47 12.22
N ALA A 28 2.75 -44.14 13.42
CA ALA A 28 1.90 -43.74 14.55
C ALA A 28 1.27 -42.35 14.35
N LEU A 29 1.99 -41.40 13.75
CA LEU A 29 1.45 -40.08 13.37
C LEU A 29 0.46 -40.17 12.21
N LEU A 30 0.71 -41.04 11.23
CA LEU A 30 -0.20 -41.35 10.12
C LEU A 30 -1.55 -41.90 10.60
N SER A 31 -1.56 -42.69 11.68
CA SER A 31 -2.79 -43.21 12.27
C SER A 31 -3.56 -42.14 13.06
N VAL A 32 -2.88 -41.16 13.67
CA VAL A 32 -3.53 -40.00 14.31
C VAL A 32 -4.18 -39.07 13.27
N VAL A 33 -3.53 -38.86 12.11
CA VAL A 33 -4.09 -38.08 11.00
C VAL A 33 -5.33 -38.77 10.40
N PHE A 34 -5.31 -40.10 10.25
CA PHE A 34 -6.48 -40.86 9.78
C PHE A 34 -7.66 -40.84 10.76
N VAL A 35 -7.41 -40.81 12.08
CA VAL A 35 -8.47 -40.73 13.09
C VAL A 35 -9.06 -39.31 13.21
N ALA A 36 -8.24 -38.26 13.01
CA ALA A 36 -8.74 -36.88 12.94
C ALA A 36 -9.59 -36.61 11.67
N LEU A 37 -9.27 -37.28 10.55
CA LEU A 37 -9.99 -37.16 9.28
C LEU A 37 -11.35 -37.88 9.26
N ALA A 38 -11.56 -38.87 10.14
CA ALA A 38 -12.85 -39.57 10.25
C ALA A 38 -13.92 -38.79 11.03
N ALA A 39 -13.56 -37.68 11.69
CA ALA A 39 -14.50 -36.87 12.49
C ALA A 39 -15.08 -35.65 11.75
N GLY A 40 -14.63 -35.35 10.52
CA GLY A 40 -15.10 -34.23 9.72
C GLY A 40 -16.20 -34.61 8.74
N SER A 41 -17.40 -34.92 9.22
CA SER A 41 -18.58 -35.05 8.35
C SER A 41 -19.17 -33.66 8.05
N SER A 42 -18.77 -33.06 6.94
CA SER A 42 -19.48 -31.90 6.39
C SER A 42 -20.75 -32.38 5.70
N ALA A 43 -21.90 -32.08 6.29
CA ALA A 43 -23.20 -32.25 5.66
C ALA A 43 -23.25 -31.47 4.33
N PRO A 44 -23.91 -32.00 3.29
CA PRO A 44 -24.14 -31.22 2.07
C PRO A 44 -25.09 -30.08 2.43
N ALA A 45 -24.63 -28.84 2.23
CA ALA A 45 -25.52 -27.68 2.28
C ALA A 45 -26.52 -27.80 1.12
N SER A 46 -27.73 -28.27 1.42
CA SER A 46 -28.88 -28.22 0.53
C SER A 46 -29.13 -26.77 0.15
N GLY A 47 -29.18 -26.51 -1.15
CA GLY A 47 -29.33 -25.18 -1.72
C GLY A 47 -30.58 -24.47 -1.22
N ALA A 48 -30.36 -23.29 -0.61
CA ALA A 48 -31.35 -22.23 -0.61
C ALA A 48 -31.09 -21.40 -1.87
N ARG A 49 -32.04 -21.47 -2.83
CA ARG A 49 -32.18 -20.45 -3.87
C ARG A 49 -32.55 -19.15 -3.15
N SER A 50 -31.69 -18.14 -3.25
CA SER A 50 -31.97 -16.78 -2.82
C SER A 50 -31.68 -15.84 -3.99
N ALA A 51 -32.60 -14.91 -4.18
CA ALA A 51 -32.87 -14.19 -5.41
C ALA A 51 -31.72 -13.24 -5.80
N ALA A 52 -31.04 -13.55 -6.90
CA ALA A 52 -30.30 -12.57 -7.67
C ALA A 52 -31.31 -11.70 -8.42
N THR A 53 -31.86 -10.74 -7.71
CA THR A 53 -32.52 -9.59 -8.32
C THR A 53 -31.40 -8.63 -8.72
N GLY A 54 -31.29 -8.35 -10.01
CA GLY A 54 -30.23 -7.47 -10.54
C GLY A 54 -30.26 -6.08 -9.90
N ALA A 55 -29.22 -5.27 -10.16
CA ALA A 55 -29.06 -3.91 -9.65
C ALA A 55 -30.35 -3.07 -9.71
N ALA A 56 -31.18 -3.24 -10.76
CA ALA A 56 -32.47 -2.57 -10.91
C ALA A 56 -33.50 -2.89 -9.78
N GLY A 57 -33.55 -4.13 -9.30
CA GLY A 57 -34.47 -4.52 -8.22
C GLY A 57 -33.98 -4.14 -6.82
N MET A 58 -32.68 -3.89 -6.65
CA MET A 58 -32.12 -3.29 -5.44
C MET A 58 -32.32 -1.76 -5.44
N GLU A 59 -32.12 -1.10 -6.59
CA GLU A 59 -32.38 0.33 -6.77
C GLU A 59 -33.85 0.68 -6.49
N GLU A 60 -34.79 -0.17 -6.88
CA GLU A 60 -36.22 0.00 -6.57
C GLU A 60 -36.56 -0.20 -5.09
N ARG A 61 -35.88 -1.13 -4.39
CA ARG A 61 -36.16 -1.46 -2.98
C ARG A 61 -35.48 -0.56 -1.97
N TYR A 62 -34.25 -0.14 -2.25
CA TYR A 62 -33.51 0.78 -1.41
C TYR A 62 -33.76 2.25 -1.82
N GLY A 63 -34.23 2.49 -3.05
CA GLY A 63 -34.66 3.80 -3.56
C GLY A 63 -33.52 4.76 -3.89
N GLU A 64 -33.81 5.80 -4.69
CA GLU A 64 -32.86 6.92 -4.97
C GLU A 64 -32.35 7.59 -3.68
N ALA A 65 -33.10 7.52 -2.58
CA ALA A 65 -32.76 8.15 -1.30
C ALA A 65 -31.69 7.39 -0.48
N PHE A 66 -31.52 6.08 -0.72
CA PHE A 66 -30.44 5.29 -0.11
C PHE A 66 -29.14 5.42 -0.90
N LEU A 67 -29.26 5.70 -2.20
CA LEU A 67 -28.22 6.09 -3.13
C LEU A 67 -27.96 7.59 -3.05
N TYR A 68 -27.58 8.08 -1.85
CA TYR A 68 -27.19 9.47 -1.60
C TYR A 68 -26.62 10.14 -2.87
N ASP A 69 -26.99 11.41 -3.10
CA ASP A 69 -26.60 12.28 -4.24
C ASP A 69 -25.08 12.48 -4.43
N GLY A 70 -24.27 11.56 -3.90
CA GLY A 70 -22.88 11.28 -4.20
C GLY A 70 -22.02 12.50 -4.11
N GLY A 71 -21.37 12.75 -2.98
CA GLY A 71 -20.51 13.94 -2.84
C GLY A 71 -21.28 15.25 -2.98
N GLY A 72 -20.56 16.35 -3.17
CA GLY A 72 -21.21 17.63 -3.46
C GLY A 72 -22.01 17.57 -4.78
N PRO A 73 -22.78 18.61 -5.12
CA PRO A 73 -23.65 18.70 -6.31
C PRO A 73 -22.94 18.55 -7.68
N ASP A 74 -21.65 18.21 -7.69
CA ASP A 74 -20.77 18.22 -8.84
C ASP A 74 -20.15 16.85 -9.19
N THR A 75 -20.54 15.74 -8.54
CA THR A 75 -20.08 14.40 -8.96
C THR A 75 -20.76 13.93 -10.25
N TYR A 76 -20.14 12.94 -10.91
CA TYR A 76 -20.67 12.36 -12.14
C TYR A 76 -22.05 11.72 -11.93
N ALA A 77 -22.25 11.01 -10.82
CA ALA A 77 -23.55 10.42 -10.49
C ALA A 77 -24.64 11.49 -10.40
N ALA A 78 -24.39 12.57 -9.64
CA ALA A 78 -25.31 13.68 -9.46
C ALA A 78 -25.63 14.37 -10.79
N LYS A 79 -24.60 14.66 -11.61
CA LYS A 79 -24.78 15.27 -12.94
C LYS A 79 -25.57 14.37 -13.89
N LEU A 80 -25.24 13.09 -13.97
CA LEU A 80 -25.95 12.15 -14.84
C LEU A 80 -27.42 12.02 -14.46
N ASN A 81 -27.71 11.91 -13.16
CA ASN A 81 -29.09 11.88 -12.65
C ASN A 81 -29.81 13.19 -12.92
N GLY A 82 -29.14 14.33 -12.72
CA GLY A 82 -29.66 15.65 -13.06
C GLY A 82 -30.02 15.78 -14.53
N TRP A 83 -29.14 15.36 -15.44
CA TRP A 83 -29.39 15.34 -16.89
C TRP A 83 -30.57 14.44 -17.26
N ARG A 84 -30.66 13.25 -16.65
CA ARG A 84 -31.80 12.34 -16.87
C ARG A 84 -33.12 12.93 -16.37
N LYS A 85 -33.13 13.57 -15.19
CA LYS A 85 -34.32 14.27 -14.64
C LYS A 85 -34.74 15.47 -15.51
N GLN A 86 -33.80 16.12 -16.17
CA GLN A 86 -34.06 17.17 -17.17
C GLN A 86 -34.53 16.62 -18.53
N GLY A 87 -34.53 15.30 -18.71
CA GLY A 87 -35.00 14.63 -19.93
C GLY A 87 -33.96 14.54 -21.04
N TYR A 88 -32.68 14.81 -20.75
CA TYR A 88 -31.60 14.62 -21.73
C TYR A 88 -31.39 13.15 -22.04
N LYS A 89 -31.07 12.86 -23.30
CA LYS A 89 -30.90 11.50 -23.82
C LYS A 89 -29.53 11.33 -24.45
N ASP A 90 -29.09 10.08 -24.52
CA ASP A 90 -27.99 9.67 -25.37
C ASP A 90 -28.28 10.07 -26.83
N VAL A 91 -27.26 10.56 -27.52
CA VAL A 91 -27.42 10.91 -28.94
C VAL A 91 -27.70 9.67 -29.80
N PRO A 92 -28.43 9.79 -30.92
CA PRO A 92 -28.79 8.66 -31.77
C PRO A 92 -27.56 7.83 -32.20
N PRO A 93 -27.68 6.51 -32.38
CA PRO A 93 -26.57 5.68 -32.84
C PRO A 93 -25.95 6.20 -34.15
N GLY A 94 -24.61 6.20 -34.23
CA GLY A 94 -23.85 6.61 -35.41
C GLY A 94 -23.45 8.10 -35.46
N VAL A 95 -23.84 8.91 -34.48
CA VAL A 95 -23.35 10.29 -34.33
C VAL A 95 -21.94 10.29 -33.73
N SER A 96 -21.01 10.98 -34.38
CA SER A 96 -19.65 11.15 -33.87
C SER A 96 -19.04 12.49 -34.24
N VAL A 97 -18.11 12.96 -33.42
CA VAL A 97 -17.32 14.18 -33.61
C VAL A 97 -15.87 13.83 -33.31
N GLY A 98 -15.04 13.79 -34.36
CA GLY A 98 -13.61 13.54 -34.25
C GLY A 98 -12.81 14.83 -34.15
N ILE A 99 -11.78 14.82 -33.32
CA ILE A 99 -10.82 15.91 -33.10
C ILE A 99 -9.42 15.30 -33.24
N GLU A 100 -8.65 15.74 -34.22
CA GLU A 100 -7.25 15.36 -34.35
C GLU A 100 -6.43 16.06 -33.25
N ALA A 101 -5.66 15.30 -32.48
CA ALA A 101 -4.93 15.87 -31.34
C ALA A 101 -3.84 16.86 -31.78
N ALA A 102 -3.32 16.74 -33.00
CA ALA A 102 -2.36 17.69 -33.55
C ALA A 102 -2.96 19.08 -33.86
N ASP A 103 -4.30 19.21 -33.91
CA ASP A 103 -4.99 20.43 -34.31
C ASP A 103 -5.46 21.27 -33.10
N TYR A 104 -4.64 21.33 -32.05
CA TYR A 104 -4.91 22.20 -30.89
C TYR A 104 -4.91 23.68 -31.28
N THR A 105 -5.79 24.45 -30.65
CA THR A 105 -6.03 25.88 -30.93
C THR A 105 -5.30 26.83 -29.99
N ALA A 106 -4.94 26.37 -28.80
CA ALA A 106 -4.10 27.07 -27.84
C ALA A 106 -3.37 26.08 -26.93
N ALA A 107 -2.22 26.46 -26.40
CA ALA A 107 -1.47 25.67 -25.42
C ALA A 107 -0.58 26.58 -24.55
N SER A 108 -0.22 26.11 -23.37
CA SER A 108 0.76 26.81 -22.53
C SER A 108 2.20 26.44 -22.90
N PRO A 109 3.18 27.34 -22.70
CA PRO A 109 4.59 27.06 -23.04
C PRO A 109 5.20 25.87 -22.27
N ASP A 110 4.77 25.66 -21.02
CA ASP A 110 5.22 24.58 -20.13
C ASP A 110 4.61 23.20 -20.49
N ALA A 111 3.65 23.14 -21.43
CA ALA A 111 3.13 21.87 -21.96
C ALA A 111 4.15 21.13 -22.87
N ALA A 112 5.18 21.84 -23.37
CA ALA A 112 6.23 21.26 -24.22
C ALA A 112 5.69 20.40 -25.38
N LEU A 113 4.68 20.92 -26.10
CA LEU A 113 4.00 20.19 -27.16
C LEU A 113 4.82 20.15 -28.46
N SER A 114 4.84 19.00 -29.12
CA SER A 114 5.36 18.86 -30.49
C SER A 114 4.47 17.92 -31.32
N VAL A 115 4.48 18.08 -32.64
CA VAL A 115 3.73 17.22 -33.56
C VAL A 115 4.71 16.49 -34.46
N SER A 116 4.68 15.15 -34.43
CA SER A 116 5.55 14.32 -35.28
C SER A 116 4.92 12.96 -35.55
N ALA A 117 5.50 12.20 -36.48
CA ALA A 117 5.13 10.80 -36.65
C ALA A 117 5.51 9.96 -35.40
N LEU A 118 4.71 8.96 -35.07
CA LEU A 118 4.95 8.01 -33.98
C LEU A 118 4.17 6.70 -34.24
N GLU A 119 4.88 5.57 -34.32
CA GLU A 119 4.31 4.21 -34.40
C GLU A 119 3.08 4.09 -35.33
N GLY A 120 3.25 4.46 -36.60
CA GLY A 120 2.19 4.39 -37.62
C GLY A 120 1.26 5.61 -37.70
N GLU A 121 1.18 6.45 -36.67
CA GLU A 121 0.44 7.71 -36.71
C GLU A 121 1.31 8.83 -37.28
N SER A 122 0.83 9.52 -38.32
CA SER A 122 1.62 10.51 -39.07
C SER A 122 1.73 11.88 -38.36
N ARG A 123 0.73 12.22 -37.55
CA ARG A 123 0.61 13.51 -36.84
C ARG A 123 0.19 13.29 -35.39
N ALA A 124 1.03 12.61 -34.61
CA ALA A 124 0.81 12.47 -33.16
C ALA A 124 1.20 13.77 -32.43
N LEU A 125 0.36 14.23 -31.52
CA LEU A 125 0.71 15.29 -30.58
C LEU A 125 1.50 14.67 -29.42
N LYS A 126 2.80 14.94 -29.32
CA LYS A 126 3.63 14.59 -28.17
C LYS A 126 3.56 15.69 -27.12
N TRP A 127 3.23 15.31 -25.90
CA TRP A 127 3.19 16.17 -24.72
C TRP A 127 4.32 15.75 -23.79
N GLU A 128 5.48 16.39 -23.92
CA GLU A 128 6.75 16.02 -23.27
C GLU A 128 6.94 16.72 -21.91
N SER A 129 5.83 16.95 -21.21
CA SER A 129 5.82 17.42 -19.83
C SER A 129 4.62 16.82 -19.07
N GLY A 130 4.73 16.77 -17.75
CA GLY A 130 3.61 16.37 -16.88
C GLY A 130 2.59 17.50 -16.62
N GLY A 131 2.87 18.73 -17.06
CA GLY A 131 2.08 19.94 -16.77
C GLY A 131 1.61 20.70 -18.01
N GLY A 132 1.15 21.94 -17.84
CA GLY A 132 0.66 22.81 -18.91
C GLY A 132 -0.76 22.47 -19.41
N TYR A 133 -1.22 23.07 -20.51
CA TYR A 133 -2.54 22.77 -21.09
C TYR A 133 -2.54 22.79 -22.63
N ALA A 134 -3.56 22.15 -23.21
CA ALA A 134 -3.91 22.22 -24.63
C ALA A 134 -5.43 22.36 -24.82
N GLU A 135 -5.86 23.26 -25.71
CA GLU A 135 -7.27 23.55 -26.01
C GLU A 135 -7.66 23.15 -27.43
N TYR A 136 -8.87 22.62 -27.59
CA TYR A 136 -9.43 22.15 -28.85
C TYR A 136 -10.81 22.79 -29.05
N ARG A 137 -11.03 23.34 -30.24
CA ARG A 137 -12.36 23.81 -30.66
C ARG A 137 -12.99 22.78 -31.57
N PHE A 138 -14.25 22.46 -31.31
CA PHE A 138 -14.97 21.45 -32.08
C PHE A 138 -16.46 21.80 -32.15
N ARG A 139 -17.12 21.27 -33.19
CA ARG A 139 -18.54 21.52 -33.42
C ARG A 139 -19.36 20.26 -33.22
N VAL A 140 -20.35 20.36 -32.36
CA VAL A 140 -21.28 19.29 -32.02
C VAL A 140 -22.53 19.38 -32.93
N PRO A 141 -22.90 18.30 -33.64
CA PRO A 141 -23.98 18.33 -34.63
C PRO A 141 -25.38 18.28 -34.00
N GLU A 142 -25.51 17.69 -32.81
CA GLU A 142 -26.78 17.43 -32.13
C GLU A 142 -26.60 17.51 -30.62
N SER A 143 -27.57 18.10 -29.90
CA SER A 143 -27.50 18.15 -28.44
C SER A 143 -27.78 16.76 -27.85
N GLY A 144 -27.00 16.33 -26.87
CA GLY A 144 -27.28 15.09 -26.13
C GLY A 144 -26.09 14.60 -25.32
N LEU A 145 -26.21 13.37 -24.81
CA LEU A 145 -25.16 12.71 -24.04
C LEU A 145 -24.24 11.91 -24.97
N TYR A 146 -22.96 12.27 -24.94
CA TYR A 146 -21.88 11.62 -25.68
C TYR A 146 -20.96 10.82 -24.77
N ARG A 147 -20.25 9.84 -25.31
CA ARG A 147 -19.03 9.28 -24.70
C ARG A 147 -17.80 9.89 -25.37
N LEU A 148 -16.76 10.16 -24.58
CA LEU A 148 -15.46 10.60 -25.09
C LEU A 148 -14.51 9.40 -25.18
N SER A 149 -13.99 9.13 -26.37
CA SER A 149 -12.91 8.18 -26.61
C SER A 149 -11.60 8.90 -26.87
N VAL A 150 -10.51 8.41 -26.31
CA VAL A 150 -9.18 8.99 -26.40
C VAL A 150 -8.23 7.94 -26.95
N THR A 151 -7.49 8.29 -28.01
CA THR A 151 -6.41 7.46 -28.54
C THR A 151 -5.06 8.04 -28.11
N TYR A 152 -4.34 7.30 -27.26
CA TYR A 152 -3.10 7.76 -26.64
C TYR A 152 -1.98 6.73 -26.71
N PHE A 153 -0.75 7.20 -26.53
CA PHE A 153 0.48 6.40 -26.51
C PHE A 153 1.35 6.84 -25.32
N PRO A 154 1.62 5.96 -24.34
CA PRO A 154 2.53 6.26 -23.24
C PRO A 154 3.96 6.52 -23.73
N LEU A 155 4.48 7.72 -23.48
CA LEU A 155 5.88 8.05 -23.79
C LEU A 155 6.84 7.47 -22.74
N ALA A 156 8.08 7.24 -23.14
CA ALA A 156 9.18 7.03 -22.21
C ALA A 156 9.69 8.40 -21.75
N GLY A 157 9.91 8.57 -20.45
CA GLY A 157 10.53 9.80 -19.96
C GLY A 157 11.97 9.92 -20.48
N LYS A 158 12.47 11.14 -20.57
CA LYS A 158 13.82 11.45 -21.11
C LYS A 158 14.96 10.63 -20.51
N ASP A 159 14.82 10.21 -19.25
CA ASP A 159 15.86 9.46 -18.55
C ASP A 159 15.48 8.00 -18.24
N ARG A 160 14.19 7.64 -18.08
CA ARG A 160 13.69 6.30 -17.66
C ARG A 160 12.21 6.06 -17.97
N ASP A 161 11.80 4.79 -17.96
CA ASP A 161 10.40 4.37 -18.04
C ASP A 161 9.65 4.67 -16.73
N SER A 162 8.57 5.45 -16.83
CA SER A 162 7.68 5.69 -15.70
C SER A 162 6.61 4.59 -15.58
N ARG A 163 6.27 4.28 -14.34
CA ARG A 163 5.21 3.34 -13.96
C ARG A 163 3.94 4.03 -13.52
N ALA A 164 3.98 5.34 -13.35
CA ALA A 164 2.83 6.11 -12.92
C ALA A 164 1.77 6.15 -14.04
N ASP A 165 0.51 6.24 -13.62
CA ASP A 165 -0.57 6.50 -14.56
C ASP A 165 -0.41 7.89 -15.18
N ILE A 166 -0.95 8.03 -16.40
CA ILE A 166 -0.96 9.31 -17.11
C ILE A 166 -2.26 10.02 -16.74
N ILE A 167 -2.14 11.24 -16.20
CA ILE A 167 -3.30 11.96 -15.66
C ILE A 167 -3.45 13.31 -16.36
N ARG A 168 -4.67 13.60 -16.80
CA ARG A 168 -5.08 14.90 -17.32
C ARG A 168 -6.34 15.38 -16.61
N THR A 169 -6.45 16.69 -16.41
CA THR A 169 -7.73 17.32 -16.08
C THR A 169 -8.46 17.67 -17.37
N LEU A 170 -9.75 17.34 -17.47
CA LEU A 170 -10.61 17.63 -18.61
C LEU A 170 -11.65 18.69 -18.24
N THR A 171 -11.66 19.79 -18.97
CA THR A 171 -12.72 20.81 -18.89
C THR A 171 -13.39 20.97 -20.24
N ILE A 172 -14.69 21.29 -20.20
CA ILE A 172 -15.51 21.62 -21.36
C ILE A 172 -16.12 23.00 -21.11
N ASP A 173 -15.95 23.91 -22.07
CA ASP A 173 -16.40 25.30 -22.01
C ASP A 173 -15.93 26.05 -20.76
N GLY A 174 -14.71 25.75 -20.31
CA GLY A 174 -14.06 26.39 -19.17
C GLY A 174 -14.50 25.87 -17.79
N ALA A 175 -15.35 24.85 -17.74
CA ALA A 175 -15.81 24.22 -16.50
C ALA A 175 -15.46 22.74 -16.44
N LEU A 176 -15.30 22.21 -15.23
CA LEU A 176 -15.29 20.76 -15.00
C LEU A 176 -16.71 20.21 -15.27
N PRO A 177 -16.89 19.23 -16.17
CA PRO A 177 -18.19 18.61 -16.39
C PRO A 177 -18.77 17.98 -15.11
N PHE A 178 -17.88 17.38 -14.32
CA PHE A 178 -18.09 16.77 -13.01
C PHE A 178 -16.72 16.60 -12.32
N GLU A 179 -16.69 16.36 -11.01
CA GLU A 179 -15.44 16.27 -10.21
C GLU A 179 -14.46 15.21 -10.71
N GLU A 180 -14.96 14.05 -11.16
CA GLU A 180 -14.14 12.95 -11.67
C GLU A 180 -13.38 13.33 -12.95
N ALA A 181 -13.84 14.34 -13.70
CA ALA A 181 -13.12 14.87 -14.87
C ALA A 181 -11.82 15.60 -14.49
N ARG A 182 -11.59 15.87 -13.20
CA ARG A 182 -10.32 16.38 -12.68
C ARG A 182 -9.17 15.39 -12.87
N LEU A 183 -9.46 14.08 -12.84
CA LEU A 183 -8.47 13.00 -12.86
C LEU A 183 -8.79 11.97 -13.97
N VAL A 184 -8.75 12.42 -15.23
CA VAL A 184 -8.84 11.52 -16.39
C VAL A 184 -7.55 10.71 -16.46
N THR A 185 -7.65 9.44 -16.07
CA THR A 185 -6.51 8.55 -15.83
C THR A 185 -6.37 7.51 -16.93
N MET A 186 -5.22 7.53 -17.60
CA MET A 186 -4.86 6.62 -18.68
C MET A 186 -3.79 5.64 -18.21
N LYS A 187 -4.02 4.35 -18.46
CA LYS A 187 -3.15 3.26 -18.00
C LYS A 187 -2.02 2.98 -18.97
N ARG A 188 -0.92 2.45 -18.43
CA ARG A 188 0.16 1.82 -19.20
C ARG A 188 -0.15 0.33 -19.35
N LEU A 189 0.46 -0.30 -20.35
CA LEU A 189 0.30 -1.74 -20.60
C LEU A 189 1.56 -2.48 -20.20
N TRP A 190 1.40 -3.66 -19.63
CA TRP A 190 2.50 -4.49 -19.14
C TRP A 190 2.29 -5.95 -19.54
N LYS A 191 3.37 -6.72 -19.62
CA LYS A 191 3.35 -8.18 -19.76
C LYS A 191 4.48 -8.83 -18.95
N ASP A 192 4.29 -10.09 -18.60
CA ASP A 192 5.33 -10.95 -18.03
C ASP A 192 6.23 -11.48 -19.16
N ASP A 193 7.56 -11.26 -19.08
CA ASP A 193 8.53 -11.73 -20.07
C ASP A 193 9.84 -12.20 -19.39
N PRO A 194 10.40 -13.38 -19.76
CA PRO A 194 9.91 -14.33 -20.77
C PRO A 194 8.78 -15.24 -20.25
N TYR A 195 7.95 -15.74 -21.16
CA TYR A 195 7.05 -16.87 -20.92
C TYR A 195 7.35 -18.03 -21.88
N PRO A 196 7.50 -19.28 -21.41
CA PRO A 196 7.38 -19.73 -20.02
C PRO A 196 8.50 -19.18 -19.11
N PRO A 197 8.28 -19.11 -17.78
CA PRO A 197 9.30 -18.63 -16.84
C PRO A 197 10.61 -19.43 -16.93
N LEU A 198 11.74 -18.75 -16.69
CA LEU A 198 13.05 -19.41 -16.57
C LEU A 198 13.09 -20.32 -15.34
N ARG A 199 14.03 -21.27 -15.29
CA ARG A 199 14.21 -22.18 -14.14
C ARG A 199 15.62 -22.11 -13.57
N ASP A 200 15.73 -22.25 -12.25
CA ASP A 200 17.00 -22.36 -11.53
C ASP A 200 17.60 -23.78 -11.60
N GLU A 201 18.77 -23.98 -10.97
CA GLU A 201 19.47 -25.26 -10.91
C GLU A 201 18.72 -26.37 -10.16
N TYR A 202 17.69 -26.02 -9.37
CA TYR A 202 16.82 -26.93 -8.65
C TYR A 202 15.49 -27.18 -9.38
N GLY A 203 15.28 -26.56 -10.55
CA GLY A 203 14.06 -26.68 -11.35
C GLY A 203 12.92 -25.76 -10.90
N ASN A 204 13.16 -24.83 -9.98
CA ASN A 204 12.18 -23.83 -9.56
C ASN A 204 12.02 -22.77 -10.64
N GLU A 205 10.79 -22.34 -10.92
CA GLU A 205 10.53 -21.21 -11.79
C GLU A 205 10.95 -19.88 -11.16
N ILE A 206 11.70 -19.10 -11.93
CA ILE A 206 12.13 -17.74 -11.64
C ILE A 206 11.03 -16.81 -12.14
N ARG A 207 10.61 -15.85 -11.31
CA ARG A 207 9.53 -14.92 -11.68
C ARG A 207 9.93 -14.14 -12.94
N PRO A 208 9.09 -14.09 -14.00
CA PRO A 208 9.36 -13.27 -15.17
C PRO A 208 9.45 -11.78 -14.82
N LYS A 209 10.25 -11.04 -15.59
CA LYS A 209 10.31 -9.58 -15.48
C LYS A 209 9.04 -8.97 -16.09
N GLN A 210 8.71 -7.76 -15.64
CA GLN A 210 7.61 -6.99 -16.22
C GLN A 210 8.17 -6.09 -17.33
N GLU A 211 7.66 -6.24 -18.55
CA GLU A 211 7.97 -5.36 -19.67
C GLU A 211 6.79 -4.42 -19.93
N GLN A 212 7.05 -3.13 -20.14
CA GLN A 212 6.02 -2.19 -20.57
C GLN A 212 5.75 -2.37 -22.07
N LEU A 213 4.51 -2.63 -22.43
CA LEU A 213 4.04 -2.61 -23.81
C LEU A 213 3.75 -1.17 -24.23
N ARG A 214 4.33 -0.75 -25.36
CA ARG A 214 4.14 0.59 -25.93
C ARG A 214 3.42 0.49 -27.26
N GLU A 215 2.12 0.76 -27.20
CA GLU A 215 1.23 0.73 -28.36
C GLU A 215 0.19 1.84 -28.24
N TRP A 216 -0.49 2.12 -29.34
CA TRP A 216 -1.64 3.02 -29.34
C TRP A 216 -2.83 2.36 -28.63
N ILE A 217 -3.39 3.05 -27.65
CA ILE A 217 -4.51 2.59 -26.84
C ILE A 217 -5.71 3.47 -27.13
N GLU A 218 -6.82 2.86 -27.55
CA GLU A 218 -8.13 3.51 -27.57
C GLU A 218 -8.85 3.20 -26.25
N TRP A 219 -9.29 4.24 -25.57
CA TRP A 219 -9.95 4.14 -24.28
C TRP A 219 -11.10 5.13 -24.18
N ASP A 220 -12.27 4.65 -23.78
CA ASP A 220 -13.40 5.52 -23.44
C ASP A 220 -13.22 6.06 -22.04
N VAL A 221 -13.31 7.39 -21.90
CA VAL A 221 -13.12 8.10 -20.63
C VAL A 221 -14.08 7.54 -19.59
N SER A 222 -13.50 6.86 -18.61
CA SER A 222 -14.19 6.20 -17.52
C SER A 222 -13.63 6.69 -16.20
N ASP A 223 -14.38 6.47 -15.14
CA ASP A 223 -13.94 6.77 -13.79
C ASP A 223 -12.68 5.99 -13.42
N TYR A 224 -11.67 6.70 -12.93
CA TYR A 224 -10.41 6.09 -12.46
C TYR A 224 -10.63 5.28 -11.17
N MET A 225 -11.65 5.67 -10.39
CA MET A 225 -12.34 4.92 -9.32
C MET A 225 -12.72 3.50 -9.72
N ASN A 226 -13.14 3.37 -10.98
CA ASN A 226 -13.90 2.25 -11.46
C ASN A 226 -15.10 1.93 -10.54
N GLU A 227 -15.76 2.99 -10.07
CA GLU A 227 -16.97 2.95 -9.23
C GLU A 227 -18.23 2.99 -10.10
N TYR A 228 -18.07 3.25 -11.40
CA TYR A 228 -19.14 3.23 -12.39
C TYR A 228 -18.96 2.06 -13.36
N PRO A 229 -20.07 1.36 -13.71
CA PRO A 229 -20.00 0.21 -14.62
C PRO A 229 -19.74 0.62 -16.07
N GLU A 230 -20.13 1.84 -16.46
CA GLU A 230 -20.01 2.35 -17.84
C GLU A 230 -19.09 3.58 -17.93
N PRO A 231 -18.51 3.85 -19.13
CA PRO A 231 -17.81 5.10 -19.39
C PRO A 231 -18.68 6.34 -19.16
N HIS A 232 -18.03 7.45 -18.82
CA HIS A 232 -18.70 8.70 -18.51
C HIS A 232 -19.49 9.23 -19.71
N ARG A 233 -20.64 9.83 -19.40
CA ARG A 233 -21.43 10.64 -20.32
C ARG A 233 -21.08 12.11 -20.18
N PHE A 234 -21.04 12.80 -21.31
CA PHE A 234 -20.83 14.24 -21.39
C PHE A 234 -22.03 14.85 -22.11
N TYR A 235 -22.75 15.73 -21.43
CA TYR A 235 -23.80 16.52 -22.09
C TYR A 235 -23.14 17.62 -22.92
N LEU A 236 -23.46 17.65 -24.21
CA LEU A 236 -23.02 18.67 -25.14
C LEU A 236 -24.23 19.24 -25.86
N GLU A 237 -24.24 20.56 -26.05
CA GLU A 237 -25.26 21.23 -26.85
C GLU A 237 -24.87 21.21 -28.34
N LYS A 238 -25.83 21.36 -29.23
CA LYS A 238 -25.53 21.57 -30.65
C LYS A 238 -24.87 22.94 -30.80
N GLY A 239 -23.61 22.96 -31.21
CA GLY A 239 -22.88 24.23 -31.36
C GLY A 239 -21.37 24.07 -31.36
N GLU A 240 -20.68 25.19 -31.15
CA GLU A 240 -19.24 25.23 -30.97
C GLU A 240 -18.91 25.03 -29.49
N HIS A 241 -17.92 24.20 -29.20
CA HIS A 241 -17.45 23.90 -27.85
C HIS A 241 -15.93 24.02 -27.75
N VAL A 242 -15.44 24.22 -26.53
CA VAL A 242 -14.00 24.21 -26.22
C VAL A 242 -13.72 23.09 -25.23
N MET A 243 -12.89 22.13 -25.64
CA MET A 243 -12.33 21.12 -24.74
C MET A 243 -10.92 21.55 -24.36
N ARG A 244 -10.59 21.54 -23.07
CA ARG A 244 -9.22 21.75 -22.59
C ARG A 244 -8.77 20.54 -21.78
N LEU A 245 -7.58 20.05 -22.10
CA LEU A 245 -6.83 19.13 -21.27
C LEU A 245 -5.74 19.91 -20.53
N GLU A 246 -5.56 19.64 -19.24
CA GLU A 246 -4.47 20.18 -18.42
C GLU A 246 -3.60 19.03 -17.89
N GLY A 247 -2.27 19.18 -17.99
CA GLY A 247 -1.28 18.24 -17.50
C GLY A 247 -1.28 18.16 -15.99
N VAL A 248 -1.42 16.94 -15.46
CA VAL A 248 -1.30 16.66 -14.02
C VAL A 248 -0.09 15.77 -13.74
N GLN A 249 0.06 14.69 -14.52
CA GLN A 249 1.12 13.70 -14.32
C GLN A 249 1.48 13.02 -15.64
N GLU A 250 2.77 12.72 -15.81
CA GLU A 250 3.37 11.96 -16.92
C GLU A 250 3.29 12.58 -18.32
N GLU A 251 4.29 12.21 -19.13
CA GLU A 251 4.37 12.49 -20.57
C GLU A 251 3.51 11.50 -21.38
N VAL A 252 2.90 11.97 -22.46
CA VAL A 252 2.01 11.16 -23.31
C VAL A 252 1.96 11.70 -24.73
N ALA A 253 1.65 10.85 -25.70
CA ALA A 253 1.23 11.29 -27.02
C ALA A 253 -0.25 11.00 -27.26
N PHE A 254 -0.94 11.91 -27.97
CA PHE A 254 -2.32 11.74 -28.40
C PHE A 254 -2.41 11.69 -29.92
N ALA A 255 -3.27 10.82 -30.44
CA ALA A 255 -3.61 10.79 -31.86
C ALA A 255 -4.91 11.57 -32.11
N ARG A 256 -5.99 11.20 -31.40
CA ARG A 256 -7.32 11.78 -31.61
C ARG A 256 -8.21 11.68 -30.38
N PHE A 257 -9.22 12.54 -30.34
CA PHE A 257 -10.32 12.53 -29.39
C PHE A 257 -11.63 12.39 -30.15
N VAL A 258 -12.55 11.53 -29.69
CA VAL A 258 -13.80 11.26 -30.40
C VAL A 258 -14.97 11.29 -29.43
N PHE A 259 -15.85 12.28 -29.57
CA PHE A 259 -17.17 12.24 -28.94
C PHE A 259 -18.10 11.40 -29.80
N ARG A 260 -18.66 10.30 -29.29
CA ARG A 260 -19.52 9.38 -30.04
C ARG A 260 -20.76 8.97 -29.28
N SER A 261 -21.76 8.48 -30.00
CA SER A 261 -22.96 7.89 -29.41
C SER A 261 -22.59 6.72 -28.49
N PRO A 262 -23.19 6.65 -27.29
CA PRO A 262 -23.05 5.48 -26.43
C PRO A 262 -23.63 4.22 -27.09
N GLU A 263 -22.90 3.10 -27.05
CA GLU A 263 -23.41 1.81 -27.54
C GLU A 263 -24.35 1.19 -26.47
N PRO A 264 -25.61 0.85 -26.82
CA PRO A 264 -26.50 0.17 -25.90
C PRO A 264 -26.03 -1.27 -25.67
N ILE A 265 -25.89 -1.66 -24.41
CA ILE A 265 -25.55 -3.04 -24.02
C ILE A 265 -26.87 -3.81 -23.78
N PRO A 266 -27.16 -4.89 -24.53
CA PRO A 266 -28.33 -5.72 -24.31
C PRO A 266 -28.23 -6.53 -23.02
N SER A 267 -29.36 -7.03 -22.51
CA SER A 267 -29.33 -8.09 -21.49
C SER A 267 -29.14 -9.46 -22.16
N TYR A 268 -28.61 -10.44 -21.43
CA TYR A 268 -28.53 -11.79 -21.98
C TYR A 268 -29.92 -12.38 -22.24
N ALA A 269 -30.91 -12.03 -21.42
CA ALA A 269 -32.29 -12.44 -21.59
C ALA A 269 -32.86 -12.04 -22.97
N ASP A 270 -32.43 -10.91 -23.54
CA ASP A 270 -32.87 -10.44 -24.87
C ASP A 270 -32.43 -11.37 -26.01
N VAL A 271 -31.33 -12.13 -25.82
CA VAL A 271 -30.72 -12.98 -26.86
C VAL A 271 -30.76 -14.47 -26.53
N LYS A 272 -31.04 -14.86 -25.28
CA LYS A 272 -30.95 -16.22 -24.74
C LYS A 272 -31.65 -17.26 -25.61
N GLU A 273 -32.95 -17.10 -25.86
CA GLU A 273 -33.74 -18.08 -26.63
C GLU A 273 -33.23 -18.28 -28.06
N ALA A 274 -32.81 -17.20 -28.73
CA ALA A 274 -32.27 -17.26 -30.07
C ALA A 274 -30.93 -18.00 -30.08
N TYR A 275 -30.04 -17.66 -29.14
CA TYR A 275 -28.69 -18.22 -29.08
C TYR A 275 -28.72 -19.69 -28.68
N GLU A 276 -29.55 -20.09 -27.71
CA GLU A 276 -29.71 -21.49 -27.32
C GLU A 276 -30.27 -22.36 -28.45
N ARG A 277 -31.15 -21.80 -29.28
CA ARG A 277 -31.68 -22.50 -30.46
C ARG A 277 -30.60 -22.67 -31.53
N GLU A 278 -29.83 -21.64 -31.80
CA GLU A 278 -28.78 -21.64 -32.83
C GLU A 278 -27.52 -22.42 -32.41
N ALA A 279 -27.24 -22.54 -31.11
CA ALA A 279 -26.15 -23.34 -30.57
C ALA A 279 -26.38 -24.86 -30.65
N LYS A 280 -27.57 -25.31 -31.08
CA LYS A 280 -27.89 -26.74 -31.20
C LYS A 280 -27.13 -27.37 -32.37
N GLY A 281 -26.41 -28.45 -32.08
CA GLY A 281 -25.71 -29.23 -33.11
C GLY A 281 -24.33 -28.68 -33.48
N GLN A 282 -23.80 -27.69 -32.75
CA GLN A 282 -22.42 -27.24 -32.93
C GLN A 282 -21.45 -28.35 -32.52
N ASN A 283 -20.36 -28.50 -33.28
CA ASN A 283 -19.33 -29.50 -32.99
C ASN A 283 -18.72 -29.26 -31.58
N PRO A 284 -18.48 -30.31 -30.79
CA PRO A 284 -17.83 -30.18 -29.49
C PRO A 284 -16.47 -29.48 -29.60
N PHE A 285 -16.24 -28.48 -28.75
CA PHE A 285 -14.99 -27.76 -28.64
C PHE A 285 -14.69 -27.46 -27.18
N LEU A 286 -13.41 -27.56 -26.81
CA LEU A 286 -12.88 -27.14 -25.52
C LEU A 286 -11.47 -26.59 -25.74
N ALA A 287 -11.26 -25.33 -25.37
CA ALA A 287 -9.95 -24.74 -25.18
C ALA A 287 -9.73 -24.42 -23.70
N GLU A 288 -8.50 -24.61 -23.25
CA GLU A 288 -8.03 -24.24 -21.92
C GLU A 288 -7.00 -23.13 -22.06
N ILE A 289 -7.20 -22.04 -21.34
CA ILE A 289 -6.30 -20.90 -21.26
C ILE A 289 -5.74 -20.90 -19.84
N GLN A 290 -4.42 -21.00 -19.69
CA GLN A 290 -3.80 -20.85 -18.37
C GLN A 290 -3.86 -19.38 -17.94
N ALA A 291 -4.32 -19.11 -16.72
CA ALA A 291 -4.59 -17.74 -16.28
C ALA A 291 -3.30 -16.95 -16.02
N GLU A 292 -2.21 -17.61 -15.63
CA GLU A 292 -0.90 -16.96 -15.47
C GLU A 292 -0.35 -16.42 -16.81
N ARG A 293 -0.84 -16.93 -17.95
CA ARG A 293 -0.44 -16.50 -19.29
C ARG A 293 -1.22 -15.26 -19.74
N MET A 294 -1.03 -14.16 -19.03
CA MET A 294 -1.61 -12.87 -19.39
C MET A 294 -0.91 -12.30 -20.64
N GLU A 295 -1.67 -11.98 -21.68
CA GLU A 295 -1.14 -11.33 -22.89
C GLU A 295 -0.72 -9.88 -22.57
N ARG A 296 -1.56 -9.20 -21.78
CA ARG A 296 -1.31 -7.85 -21.28
C ARG A 296 -2.13 -7.57 -20.04
N LYS A 297 -1.68 -6.59 -19.26
CA LYS A 297 -2.31 -6.16 -18.00
C LYS A 297 -2.13 -4.66 -17.80
N SER A 298 -3.00 -4.10 -16.97
CA SER A 298 -3.06 -2.66 -16.71
C SER A 298 -1.99 -2.12 -15.76
N ASP A 299 -1.41 -3.00 -14.95
CA ASP A 299 -0.57 -2.64 -13.81
C ASP A 299 0.40 -3.81 -13.52
N PRO A 300 1.70 -3.56 -13.28
CA PRO A 300 2.67 -4.60 -12.97
C PRO A 300 2.39 -5.34 -11.66
N VAL A 301 1.55 -4.79 -10.77
CA VAL A 301 1.10 -5.45 -9.54
C VAL A 301 0.19 -6.64 -9.86
N VAL A 302 -0.51 -6.65 -10.99
CA VAL A 302 -1.28 -7.83 -11.43
C VAL A 302 -0.31 -8.94 -11.80
N GLN A 303 -0.22 -9.99 -10.97
CA GLN A 303 0.87 -10.94 -11.05
C GLN A 303 0.45 -12.39 -11.00
N ILE A 304 1.33 -13.21 -11.56
CA ILE A 304 1.36 -14.65 -11.37
C ILE A 304 1.63 -15.00 -9.90
N ALA A 305 1.03 -16.09 -9.45
CA ALA A 305 1.10 -16.62 -8.11
C ALA A 305 1.33 -18.13 -8.16
N MET A 306 1.73 -18.70 -7.02
CA MET A 306 2.07 -20.12 -6.89
C MET A 306 1.06 -20.84 -5.99
N SER A 307 0.67 -22.03 -6.40
CA SER A 307 -0.16 -22.92 -5.59
C SER A 307 0.40 -24.33 -5.64
N ALA A 308 0.53 -24.96 -4.47
CA ALA A 308 0.92 -26.36 -4.37
C ALA A 308 -0.27 -27.32 -4.51
N GLU A 309 -1.47 -26.80 -4.79
CA GLU A 309 -2.70 -27.58 -4.74
C GLU A 309 -2.92 -28.41 -5.99
N SER A 310 -3.18 -29.71 -5.79
CA SER A 310 -3.22 -30.71 -6.87
C SER A 310 -4.34 -30.51 -7.90
N SER A 311 -5.26 -29.58 -7.68
CA SER A 311 -6.28 -29.16 -8.67
C SER A 311 -5.82 -28.01 -9.59
N VAL A 312 -4.79 -27.26 -9.18
CA VAL A 312 -4.23 -26.13 -9.94
C VAL A 312 -3.26 -26.64 -11.00
N ARG A 313 -3.21 -25.98 -12.15
CA ARG A 313 -2.39 -26.40 -13.28
C ARG A 313 -1.53 -25.22 -13.77
N PRO A 314 -0.25 -25.46 -14.13
CA PRO A 314 0.50 -26.72 -14.01
C PRO A 314 0.71 -27.22 -12.57
N GLU A 315 0.86 -28.53 -12.36
CA GLU A 315 0.99 -29.12 -11.01
C GLU A 315 2.38 -28.83 -10.39
N ALA A 316 2.41 -28.34 -9.15
CA ALA A 316 3.64 -28.10 -8.38
C ALA A 316 3.82 -29.16 -7.29
N LEU A 317 4.80 -30.04 -7.42
CA LEU A 317 5.04 -31.15 -6.47
C LEU A 317 6.21 -30.89 -5.52
N ASP A 318 7.39 -30.64 -6.08
CA ASP A 318 8.67 -30.50 -5.37
C ASP A 318 9.45 -29.23 -5.77
N THR A 319 8.93 -28.44 -6.70
CA THR A 319 9.53 -27.22 -7.26
C THR A 319 8.55 -26.06 -7.18
N ILE A 320 9.08 -24.83 -7.16
CA ILE A 320 8.25 -23.61 -7.28
C ILE A 320 7.76 -23.51 -8.72
N VAL A 321 6.45 -23.40 -8.90
CA VAL A 321 5.79 -23.20 -10.20
C VAL A 321 4.80 -22.04 -10.06
N TYR A 322 4.83 -21.10 -10.99
CA TYR A 322 3.85 -20.03 -11.07
C TYR A 322 2.68 -20.48 -11.95
N ASN A 323 1.67 -21.09 -11.33
CA ASN A 323 0.59 -21.83 -11.96
C ASN A 323 -0.80 -21.22 -11.77
N MET A 324 -0.86 -19.96 -11.33
CA MET A 324 -2.09 -19.20 -11.24
C MET A 324 -1.74 -17.71 -11.26
N MET A 325 -2.73 -16.83 -11.14
CA MET A 325 -2.53 -15.41 -11.00
C MET A 325 -3.47 -14.77 -9.97
N GLY A 326 -3.06 -13.62 -9.44
CA GLY A 326 -3.93 -12.70 -8.73
C GLY A 326 -3.83 -12.75 -7.21
N GLY A 327 -4.97 -12.91 -6.56
CA GLY A 327 -5.14 -12.76 -5.12
C GLY A 327 -5.11 -11.29 -4.72
N TRP A 328 -4.39 -10.95 -3.64
CA TRP A 328 -4.17 -9.54 -3.25
C TRP A 328 -3.45 -8.73 -4.32
N LYS A 329 -2.63 -9.40 -5.15
CA LYS A 329 -1.94 -8.79 -6.29
C LYS A 329 -2.89 -8.51 -7.47
N TRP A 330 -4.15 -8.98 -7.43
CA TRP A 330 -5.21 -8.58 -8.37
C TRP A 330 -6.49 -8.20 -7.62
N GLY A 331 -6.38 -7.21 -6.74
CA GLY A 331 -7.49 -6.67 -5.96
C GLY A 331 -7.70 -5.16 -6.08
N ARG A 332 -6.79 -4.44 -6.75
CA ARG A 332 -6.87 -2.98 -6.92
C ARG A 332 -7.97 -2.57 -7.89
N ARG A 333 -8.69 -1.51 -7.58
CA ARG A 333 -9.83 -1.00 -8.37
C ARG A 333 -9.38 -0.69 -9.79
N GLY A 334 -10.18 -1.08 -10.79
CA GLY A 334 -9.88 -0.86 -12.20
C GLY A 334 -8.72 -1.68 -12.77
N ALA A 335 -7.95 -2.41 -11.96
CA ALA A 335 -6.86 -3.25 -12.45
C ALA A 335 -7.43 -4.41 -13.29
N TRP A 336 -6.79 -4.74 -14.40
CA TRP A 336 -7.27 -5.76 -15.32
C TRP A 336 -6.14 -6.61 -15.90
N ALA A 337 -6.50 -7.84 -16.26
CA ALA A 337 -5.70 -8.76 -17.05
C ALA A 337 -6.48 -9.17 -18.31
N GLU A 338 -5.76 -9.41 -19.38
CA GLU A 338 -6.31 -9.84 -20.66
C GLU A 338 -5.59 -11.07 -21.21
N TRP A 339 -6.37 -11.97 -21.78
CA TRP A 339 -5.93 -13.21 -22.40
C TRP A 339 -6.38 -13.25 -23.85
N THR A 340 -5.63 -13.96 -24.67
CA THR A 340 -6.03 -14.27 -26.05
C THR A 340 -6.41 -15.73 -26.19
N PHE A 341 -7.40 -16.02 -27.02
CA PHE A 341 -7.81 -17.39 -27.35
C PHE A 341 -8.30 -17.47 -28.78
N GLU A 342 -8.37 -18.69 -29.32
CA GLU A 342 -8.86 -18.93 -30.69
C GLU A 342 -10.01 -19.92 -30.68
N VAL A 343 -11.01 -19.65 -31.53
CA VAL A 343 -12.11 -20.58 -31.77
C VAL A 343 -12.08 -21.10 -33.21
N PRO A 344 -12.39 -22.38 -33.44
CA PRO A 344 -12.14 -23.04 -34.73
C PRO A 344 -13.21 -22.75 -35.80
N ALA A 345 -14.35 -22.19 -35.41
CA ALA A 345 -15.48 -21.90 -36.31
C ALA A 345 -16.33 -20.78 -35.73
N ASP A 346 -17.13 -20.13 -36.59
CA ASP A 346 -18.21 -19.26 -36.13
C ASP A 346 -19.20 -20.07 -35.28
N GLY A 347 -19.61 -19.55 -34.12
CA GLY A 347 -20.57 -20.26 -33.28
C GLY A 347 -20.81 -19.64 -31.91
N TYR A 348 -21.43 -20.44 -31.05
CA TYR A 348 -21.80 -20.08 -29.68
C TYR A 348 -20.93 -20.83 -28.68
N TYR A 349 -20.35 -20.09 -27.75
CA TYR A 349 -19.37 -20.59 -26.79
C TYR A 349 -19.75 -20.16 -25.37
N THR A 350 -19.25 -20.90 -24.40
CA THR A 350 -19.29 -20.55 -22.98
C THR A 350 -17.88 -20.22 -22.52
N ILE A 351 -17.76 -19.25 -21.63
CA ILE A 351 -16.50 -18.88 -20.98
C ILE A 351 -16.62 -19.27 -19.51
N ALA A 352 -15.72 -20.12 -19.03
CA ALA A 352 -15.81 -20.71 -17.70
C ALA A 352 -14.49 -20.56 -16.92
N PRO A 353 -14.36 -19.52 -16.08
CA PRO A 353 -13.19 -19.34 -15.22
C PRO A 353 -13.16 -20.37 -14.08
N VAL A 354 -11.95 -20.78 -13.70
CA VAL A 354 -11.63 -21.55 -12.50
C VAL A 354 -10.85 -20.66 -11.55
N TYR A 355 -11.39 -20.44 -10.36
CA TYR A 355 -10.95 -19.38 -9.46
C TYR A 355 -11.02 -19.81 -7.99
N GLU A 356 -10.35 -19.04 -7.14
CA GLU A 356 -10.44 -19.15 -5.69
C GLU A 356 -10.62 -17.76 -5.07
N GLN A 357 -11.53 -17.66 -4.10
CA GLN A 357 -11.76 -16.47 -3.31
C GLN A 357 -11.80 -16.86 -1.83
N GLN A 358 -10.64 -16.87 -1.17
CA GLN A 358 -10.55 -17.12 0.28
C GLN A 358 -10.13 -15.87 1.08
N PHE A 359 -9.99 -14.73 0.41
CA PHE A 359 -9.37 -13.54 0.99
C PHE A 359 -10.37 -12.68 1.78
N VAL A 360 -11.61 -12.57 1.30
CA VAL A 360 -12.63 -11.71 1.92
C VAL A 360 -13.80 -12.56 2.37
N ARG A 361 -13.75 -12.96 3.63
CA ARG A 361 -14.67 -13.94 4.20
C ARG A 361 -16.13 -13.52 4.08
N GLY A 362 -16.95 -14.43 3.54
CA GLY A 362 -18.39 -14.23 3.40
C GLY A 362 -18.78 -13.13 2.42
N ARG A 363 -17.87 -12.67 1.54
CA ARG A 363 -18.14 -11.64 0.53
C ARG A 363 -17.87 -12.14 -0.88
N ASN A 364 -18.65 -11.62 -1.82
CA ASN A 364 -18.38 -11.76 -3.25
C ASN A 364 -17.41 -10.67 -3.67
N VAL A 365 -16.50 -10.99 -4.59
CA VAL A 365 -15.72 -9.99 -5.33
C VAL A 365 -16.21 -9.88 -6.76
N PHE A 366 -16.08 -8.71 -7.38
CA PHE A 366 -16.72 -8.45 -8.68
C PHE A 366 -15.70 -8.18 -9.80
N ARG A 367 -16.07 -8.58 -11.02
CA ARG A 367 -15.34 -8.25 -12.26
C ARG A 367 -16.28 -7.71 -13.33
N THR A 368 -15.80 -6.76 -14.11
CA THR A 368 -16.35 -6.49 -15.44
C THR A 368 -15.64 -7.38 -16.45
N VAL A 369 -16.39 -8.08 -17.30
CA VAL A 369 -15.87 -8.98 -18.31
C VAL A 369 -16.16 -8.42 -19.70
N SER A 370 -15.13 -8.38 -20.54
CA SER A 370 -15.25 -7.94 -21.93
C SER A 370 -14.59 -8.92 -22.88
N VAL A 371 -15.16 -9.06 -24.07
CA VAL A 371 -14.65 -9.85 -25.18
C VAL A 371 -14.42 -8.91 -26.36
N ASP A 372 -13.23 -8.93 -26.94
CA ASP A 372 -12.84 -8.04 -28.04
C ASP A 372 -13.06 -6.56 -27.74
N GLY A 373 -12.75 -6.16 -26.51
CA GLY A 373 -12.90 -4.78 -26.02
C GLY A 373 -14.34 -4.34 -25.75
N LYS A 374 -15.33 -5.20 -25.95
CA LYS A 374 -16.76 -4.90 -25.71
C LYS A 374 -17.32 -5.71 -24.56
N VAL A 375 -18.26 -5.13 -23.82
CA VAL A 375 -19.06 -5.85 -22.83
C VAL A 375 -20.30 -6.40 -23.56
N PRO A 376 -20.42 -7.73 -23.79
CA PRO A 376 -21.50 -8.27 -24.61
C PRO A 376 -22.89 -8.10 -23.98
N TYR A 377 -22.99 -8.24 -22.66
CA TYR A 377 -24.25 -8.25 -21.91
C TYR A 377 -24.15 -7.40 -20.64
N ARG A 378 -25.26 -6.82 -20.19
CA ARG A 378 -25.29 -6.01 -18.96
C ARG A 378 -24.83 -6.78 -17.73
N GLU A 379 -25.14 -8.06 -17.65
CA GLU A 379 -24.76 -8.97 -16.57
C GLU A 379 -23.23 -9.09 -16.43
N LEU A 380 -22.49 -8.85 -17.51
CA LEU A 380 -21.02 -8.90 -17.52
C LEU A 380 -20.37 -7.62 -17.01
N LEU A 381 -21.14 -6.57 -16.69
CA LEU A 381 -20.64 -5.39 -16.00
C LEU A 381 -20.26 -5.72 -14.55
N GLU A 382 -21.00 -6.62 -13.91
CA GLU A 382 -20.95 -6.87 -12.45
C GLU A 382 -20.93 -8.37 -12.11
N VAL A 383 -19.99 -9.13 -12.67
CA VAL A 383 -19.88 -10.59 -12.47
C VAL A 383 -19.41 -10.90 -11.04
N PRO A 384 -20.20 -11.63 -10.21
CA PRO A 384 -19.81 -12.02 -8.86
C PRO A 384 -18.96 -13.29 -8.83
N PHE A 385 -17.88 -13.25 -8.05
CA PHE A 385 -17.03 -14.39 -7.70
C PHE A 385 -17.18 -14.67 -6.20
N ARG A 386 -17.66 -15.86 -5.86
CA ARG A 386 -18.14 -16.17 -4.50
C ARG A 386 -17.02 -16.61 -3.58
N TYR A 387 -17.12 -16.21 -2.32
CA TYR A 387 -16.23 -16.71 -1.25
C TYR A 387 -16.26 -18.24 -1.18
N GLY A 388 -15.09 -18.84 -1.24
CA GLY A 388 -14.87 -20.27 -1.15
C GLY A 388 -13.52 -20.70 -1.71
N ASP A 389 -13.22 -21.98 -1.48
CA ASP A 389 -12.10 -22.69 -2.11
C ASP A 389 -12.25 -22.77 -3.64
N TRP A 390 -11.34 -23.45 -4.34
CA TRP A 390 -11.34 -23.61 -5.80
C TRP A 390 -12.73 -23.94 -6.37
N GLN A 391 -13.25 -23.04 -7.19
CA GLN A 391 -14.57 -23.07 -7.82
C GLN A 391 -14.40 -22.87 -9.33
N GLY A 392 -15.41 -23.24 -10.11
CA GLY A 392 -15.41 -22.98 -11.54
C GLY A 392 -16.73 -23.29 -12.20
N GLY A 393 -16.93 -22.77 -13.40
CA GLY A 393 -18.12 -22.96 -14.20
C GLY A 393 -18.32 -21.81 -15.19
N PRO A 394 -19.24 -21.96 -16.16
CA PRO A 394 -19.58 -20.90 -17.10
C PRO A 394 -19.99 -19.61 -16.38
N LEU A 395 -19.62 -18.46 -16.95
CA LEU A 395 -20.24 -17.19 -16.61
C LEU A 395 -21.75 -17.32 -16.80
N ALA A 396 -22.50 -16.94 -15.78
CA ALA A 396 -23.93 -17.21 -15.71
C ALA A 396 -24.75 -15.92 -15.63
N ASP A 397 -26.00 -15.99 -16.10
CA ASP A 397 -26.98 -14.91 -15.97
C ASP A 397 -27.51 -14.79 -14.52
N GLY A 398 -28.44 -13.87 -14.31
CA GLY A 398 -29.08 -13.67 -12.99
C GLY A 398 -29.86 -14.89 -12.48
N GLU A 399 -30.24 -15.83 -13.36
CA GLU A 399 -30.95 -17.07 -12.98
C GLU A 399 -29.98 -18.23 -12.68
N GLY A 400 -28.71 -18.06 -13.03
CA GLY A 400 -27.65 -19.06 -12.87
C GLY A 400 -27.44 -19.94 -14.10
N ASP A 401 -28.05 -19.60 -15.24
CA ASP A 401 -27.86 -20.32 -16.51
C ASP A 401 -26.61 -19.81 -17.24
N ALA A 402 -25.93 -20.73 -17.94
CA ALA A 402 -24.70 -20.40 -18.67
C ALA A 402 -24.97 -19.40 -19.81
N MET A 403 -24.21 -18.30 -19.83
CA MET A 403 -24.28 -17.32 -20.91
C MET A 403 -23.52 -17.81 -22.15
N LEU A 404 -24.16 -17.68 -23.31
CA LEU A 404 -23.58 -17.98 -24.62
C LEU A 404 -22.96 -16.73 -25.24
N PHE A 405 -21.77 -16.86 -25.82
CA PHE A 405 -21.04 -15.81 -26.53
C PHE A 405 -20.99 -16.16 -28.01
N LYS A 406 -21.48 -15.26 -28.86
CA LYS A 406 -21.38 -15.41 -30.31
C LYS A 406 -20.00 -14.95 -30.77
N LEU A 407 -19.19 -15.88 -31.25
CA LEU A 407 -17.81 -15.63 -31.67
C LEU A 407 -17.62 -16.04 -33.13
N SER A 408 -16.81 -15.26 -33.85
CA SER A 408 -16.35 -15.60 -35.21
C SER A 408 -15.17 -16.56 -35.16
N GLN A 409 -14.88 -17.27 -36.24
CA GLN A 409 -13.65 -18.06 -36.36
C GLN A 409 -12.41 -17.15 -36.23
N GLY A 410 -11.45 -17.56 -35.40
CA GLY A 410 -10.16 -16.88 -35.27
C GLY A 410 -9.83 -16.45 -33.84
N LYS A 411 -8.96 -15.43 -33.74
CA LYS A 411 -8.40 -14.92 -32.47
C LYS A 411 -9.34 -13.91 -31.83
N HIS A 412 -9.53 -14.08 -30.53
CA HIS A 412 -10.32 -13.24 -29.65
C HIS A 412 -9.52 -12.85 -28.42
N THR A 413 -9.99 -11.79 -27.76
CA THR A 413 -9.47 -11.34 -26.46
C THR A 413 -10.54 -11.47 -25.39
N LEU A 414 -10.13 -11.84 -24.18
CA LEU A 414 -10.95 -11.86 -22.98
C LEU A 414 -10.26 -10.99 -21.94
N ARG A 415 -10.95 -9.96 -21.43
CA ARG A 415 -10.44 -9.11 -20.36
C ARG A 415 -11.36 -9.18 -19.15
N MET A 416 -10.75 -9.32 -17.98
CA MET A 416 -11.42 -9.19 -16.69
C MET A 416 -10.84 -8.00 -15.94
N ARG A 417 -11.71 -7.04 -15.58
CA ARG A 417 -11.36 -5.84 -14.82
C ARG A 417 -11.96 -5.90 -13.42
N VAL A 418 -11.18 -5.59 -12.40
CA VAL A 418 -11.67 -5.41 -11.02
C VAL A 418 -12.78 -4.36 -11.01
N ASN A 419 -13.96 -4.73 -10.51
CA ASN A 419 -15.10 -3.82 -10.42
C ASN A 419 -15.53 -3.60 -8.97
N VAL A 420 -15.72 -2.34 -8.58
CA VAL A 420 -16.16 -1.91 -7.24
C VAL A 420 -17.54 -1.25 -7.31
N SER A 421 -18.12 -1.02 -8.50
CA SER A 421 -19.44 -0.39 -8.66
C SER A 421 -20.54 -0.98 -7.78
N PRO A 422 -20.62 -2.31 -7.55
CA PRO A 422 -21.68 -2.87 -6.70
C PRO A 422 -21.57 -2.44 -5.23
N HIS A 423 -20.40 -1.99 -4.78
CA HIS A 423 -20.15 -1.54 -3.41
C HIS A 423 -20.39 -0.04 -3.22
N ARG A 424 -20.50 0.74 -4.30
CA ARG A 424 -20.61 2.21 -4.26
C ARG A 424 -21.72 2.72 -3.33
N PRO A 425 -22.96 2.20 -3.36
CA PRO A 425 -24.01 2.67 -2.45
C PRO A 425 -23.63 2.58 -0.97
N ALA A 426 -22.97 1.49 -0.60
CA ALA A 426 -22.51 1.27 0.76
C ALA A 426 -21.31 2.16 1.12
N LEU A 427 -20.39 2.38 0.18
CA LEU A 427 -19.26 3.29 0.35
C LEU A 427 -19.76 4.72 0.62
N ASP A 428 -20.66 5.22 -0.21
CA ASP A 428 -21.21 6.58 -0.08
C ASP A 428 -21.98 6.77 1.24
N ALA A 429 -22.77 5.77 1.65
CA ALA A 429 -23.50 5.81 2.91
C ALA A 429 -22.57 5.83 4.14
N VAL A 430 -21.50 5.03 4.11
CA VAL A 430 -20.49 4.99 5.19
C VAL A 430 -19.70 6.29 5.24
N GLU A 431 -19.28 6.84 4.10
CA GLU A 431 -18.56 8.12 4.04
C GLU A 431 -19.45 9.27 4.54
N SER A 432 -20.72 9.31 4.13
CA SER A 432 -21.71 10.28 4.64
C SER A 432 -21.95 10.15 6.15
N ALA A 433 -21.98 8.92 6.68
CA ALA A 433 -22.04 8.68 8.12
C ALA A 433 -20.82 9.25 8.85
N ILE A 434 -19.60 9.06 8.32
CA ILE A 434 -18.35 9.62 8.90
C ILE A 434 -18.43 11.15 8.98
N VAL A 435 -18.84 11.82 7.90
CA VAL A 435 -18.97 13.29 7.85
C VAL A 435 -19.99 13.79 8.85
N ARG A 436 -21.18 13.17 8.93
CA ARG A 436 -22.24 13.59 9.86
C ARG A 436 -21.85 13.36 11.32
N LEU A 437 -21.22 12.23 11.63
CA LEU A 437 -20.69 11.95 12.97
C LEU A 437 -19.62 12.97 13.38
N ARG A 438 -18.77 13.39 12.44
CA ARG A 438 -17.80 14.45 12.72
C ARG A 438 -18.50 15.77 13.07
N GLY A 439 -19.47 16.18 12.26
CA GLY A 439 -20.26 17.37 12.54
C GLY A 439 -20.92 17.31 13.93
N ILE A 440 -21.44 16.15 14.33
CA ILE A 440 -22.00 15.93 15.68
C ILE A 440 -20.89 16.12 16.74
N GLY A 441 -19.73 15.49 16.56
CA GLY A 441 -18.60 15.61 17.48
C GLY A 441 -18.10 17.05 17.62
N ASP A 442 -18.05 17.81 16.53
CA ASP A 442 -17.64 19.22 16.53
C ASP A 442 -18.62 20.10 17.29
N ASP A 443 -19.92 19.92 17.06
CA ASP A 443 -20.96 20.70 17.74
C ASP A 443 -20.98 20.37 19.25
N VAL A 444 -20.76 19.11 19.62
CA VAL A 444 -20.61 18.69 21.03
C VAL A 444 -19.39 19.33 21.68
N ARG A 445 -18.23 19.35 21.01
CA ARG A 445 -17.04 20.05 21.52
C ARG A 445 -17.29 21.55 21.68
N ALA A 446 -17.96 22.17 20.72
CA ALA A 446 -18.32 23.59 20.80
C ALA A 446 -19.30 23.90 21.96
N ALA A 447 -20.28 23.03 22.19
CA ALA A 447 -21.28 23.20 23.25
C ALA A 447 -20.73 22.94 24.67
N THR A 448 -19.70 22.10 24.80
CA THR A 448 -19.15 21.67 26.10
C THR A 448 -17.85 22.37 26.47
N GLY A 449 -17.11 22.91 25.49
CA GLY A 449 -15.74 23.40 25.70
C GLY A 449 -14.72 22.28 25.96
N VAL A 450 -15.14 21.02 25.91
CA VAL A 450 -14.28 19.86 26.11
C VAL A 450 -13.60 19.52 24.79
N ALA A 451 -12.35 19.98 24.62
CA ALA A 451 -11.57 19.68 23.42
C ALA A 451 -11.00 18.24 23.42
N ASN A 452 -10.73 17.67 24.59
CA ASN A 452 -10.19 16.31 24.74
C ASN A 452 -10.55 15.71 26.12
N ASP A 453 -10.23 14.43 26.31
CA ASP A 453 -10.61 13.67 27.52
C ASP A 453 -10.06 14.25 28.83
N SER A 454 -8.97 15.03 28.80
CA SER A 454 -8.41 15.64 30.00
C SER A 454 -9.19 16.88 30.48
N LEU A 455 -10.08 17.42 29.65
CA LEU A 455 -10.95 18.54 29.98
C LEU A 455 -12.35 18.07 30.43
N ILE A 456 -12.60 16.75 30.48
CA ILE A 456 -13.89 16.19 30.91
C ILE A 456 -13.99 16.25 32.44
N ASP A 457 -14.89 17.10 32.94
CA ASP A 457 -15.40 16.98 34.30
C ASP A 457 -16.50 15.90 34.34
N LYS A 458 -16.15 14.71 34.83
CA LYS A 458 -17.07 13.56 34.96
C LYS A 458 -18.21 13.78 35.95
N GLY A 459 -18.11 14.82 36.80
CA GLY A 459 -19.18 15.24 37.71
C GLY A 459 -20.18 16.22 37.08
N MET A 460 -19.86 16.77 35.90
CA MET A 460 -20.70 17.74 35.20
C MET A 460 -21.80 17.03 34.39
N ASN A 461 -23.04 17.50 34.55
CA ASN A 461 -24.17 17.04 33.75
C ASN A 461 -24.41 18.03 32.61
N TRP A 462 -24.11 17.61 31.39
CA TRP A 462 -24.19 18.43 30.19
C TRP A 462 -25.62 18.41 29.65
N ARG A 463 -26.23 19.58 29.48
CA ARG A 463 -27.57 19.75 28.87
C ARG A 463 -27.44 19.81 27.34
N LEU A 464 -26.90 18.74 26.75
CA LEU A 464 -26.65 18.66 25.30
C LEU A 464 -27.93 18.70 24.47
N ASP A 465 -29.03 18.23 25.03
CA ASP A 465 -30.38 18.32 24.49
C ASP A 465 -30.88 19.77 24.38
N GLU A 466 -30.33 20.70 25.16
CA GLU A 466 -30.65 22.12 25.08
C GLU A 466 -29.71 22.89 24.17
N SER A 467 -28.41 22.56 24.20
CA SER A 467 -27.41 23.22 23.37
C SER A 467 -27.38 22.70 21.93
N ILE A 468 -27.81 21.44 21.71
CA ILE A 468 -27.92 20.81 20.39
C ILE A 468 -29.27 20.07 20.30
N PRO A 469 -30.39 20.79 20.09
CA PRO A 469 -31.73 20.22 20.16
C PRO A 469 -32.01 19.06 19.18
N ASP A 470 -31.30 18.99 18.07
CA ASP A 470 -31.45 17.97 17.02
C ASP A 470 -30.45 16.80 17.14
N LEU A 471 -29.65 16.75 18.21
CA LEU A 471 -28.59 15.74 18.40
C LEU A 471 -29.11 14.30 18.30
N GLY A 472 -30.25 14.02 18.97
CA GLY A 472 -30.86 12.69 18.98
C GLY A 472 -31.34 12.24 17.60
N ASP A 473 -31.89 13.17 16.81
CA ASP A 473 -32.38 12.91 15.45
C ASP A 473 -31.21 12.69 14.50
N ARG A 474 -30.13 13.47 14.63
CA ARG A 474 -28.90 13.31 13.85
C ARG A 474 -28.24 11.95 14.10
N LEU A 475 -28.09 11.55 15.36
CA LEU A 475 -27.55 10.23 15.72
C LEU A 475 -28.43 9.08 15.20
N ASN A 476 -29.75 9.24 15.28
CA ASN A 476 -30.69 8.25 14.75
C ASN A 476 -30.61 8.12 13.23
N GLY A 477 -30.53 9.24 12.51
CA GLY A 477 -30.38 9.25 11.06
C GLY A 477 -29.14 8.48 10.60
N VAL A 478 -28.01 8.68 11.27
CA VAL A 478 -26.78 7.90 10.98
C VAL A 478 -26.99 6.41 11.27
N ALA A 479 -27.59 6.05 12.42
CA ALA A 479 -27.87 4.66 12.75
C ALA A 479 -28.80 3.97 11.74
N ASP A 480 -29.83 4.68 11.25
CA ASP A 480 -30.77 4.19 10.25
C ASP A 480 -30.08 3.94 8.90
N ASP A 481 -29.18 4.84 8.47
CA ASP A 481 -28.38 4.65 7.25
C ASP A 481 -27.45 3.44 7.36
N LEU A 482 -26.77 3.27 8.50
CA LEU A 482 -25.91 2.12 8.74
C LEU A 482 -26.72 0.80 8.75
N ARG A 483 -27.96 0.80 9.26
CA ARG A 483 -28.84 -0.38 9.19
C ARG A 483 -29.18 -0.73 7.74
N ARG A 484 -29.62 0.24 6.95
CA ARG A 484 -29.92 0.02 5.53
C ARG A 484 -28.67 -0.43 4.75
N THR A 485 -27.49 0.09 5.10
CA THR A 485 -26.20 -0.30 4.48
C THR A 485 -25.82 -1.74 4.78
N ARG A 486 -25.98 -2.17 6.04
CA ARG A 486 -25.81 -3.56 6.42
C ARG A 486 -26.75 -4.47 5.61
N ASP A 487 -28.01 -4.07 5.47
CA ASP A 487 -29.03 -4.88 4.79
C ASP A 487 -28.72 -4.99 3.28
N TYR A 488 -28.34 -3.89 2.63
CA TYR A 488 -27.86 -3.87 1.25
C TYR A 488 -26.65 -4.79 1.02
N LEU A 489 -25.62 -4.69 1.88
CA LEU A 489 -24.43 -5.55 1.78
C LEU A 489 -24.76 -7.02 2.05
N THR A 490 -25.73 -7.30 2.92
CA THR A 490 -26.19 -8.66 3.20
C THR A 490 -26.88 -9.25 1.97
N GLU A 491 -27.66 -8.46 1.22
CA GLU A 491 -28.24 -8.90 -0.04
C GLU A 491 -27.18 -9.11 -1.13
N LEU A 492 -26.21 -8.20 -1.25
CA LEU A 492 -25.13 -8.26 -2.25
C LEU A 492 -24.21 -9.48 -2.09
N HIS A 493 -24.00 -9.94 -0.85
CA HIS A 493 -23.04 -11.00 -0.50
C HIS A 493 -23.68 -12.31 -0.03
N GLY A 494 -24.91 -12.25 0.45
CA GLY A 494 -25.63 -13.35 1.12
C GLY A 494 -25.49 -13.35 2.65
N ASP A 495 -26.29 -14.20 3.31
CA ASP A 495 -26.55 -14.22 4.77
C ASP A 495 -25.33 -14.47 5.70
N LYS A 496 -24.12 -14.69 5.17
CA LYS A 496 -22.91 -15.02 5.94
C LYS A 496 -21.92 -13.87 6.06
N LEU A 497 -22.38 -12.64 5.85
CA LEU A 497 -21.55 -11.44 5.90
C LEU A 497 -20.98 -11.17 7.32
N GLU A 498 -19.68 -11.35 7.51
CA GLU A 498 -19.01 -11.14 8.81
C GLU A 498 -18.99 -9.65 9.22
N SER A 499 -18.94 -8.72 8.25
CA SER A 499 -19.03 -7.28 8.51
C SER A 499 -20.38 -6.85 9.09
N GLY A 500 -21.44 -7.67 8.97
CA GLY A 500 -22.74 -7.40 9.58
C GLY A 500 -22.68 -7.25 11.11
N TYR A 501 -21.75 -7.96 11.76
CA TYR A 501 -21.49 -7.81 13.20
C TYR A 501 -20.87 -6.45 13.56
N SER A 502 -20.00 -5.93 12.68
CA SER A 502 -19.34 -4.63 12.89
C SER A 502 -20.37 -3.50 12.79
N PHE A 503 -21.22 -3.49 11.75
CA PHE A 503 -22.34 -2.53 11.66
C PHE A 503 -23.24 -2.58 12.90
N THR A 504 -23.58 -3.78 13.37
CA THR A 504 -24.45 -3.98 14.54
C THR A 504 -23.84 -3.36 15.82
N SER A 505 -22.53 -3.50 16.04
CA SER A 505 -21.88 -2.87 17.18
C SER A 505 -21.87 -1.35 17.08
N LEU A 506 -21.61 -0.79 15.89
CA LEU A 506 -21.61 0.66 15.67
C LEU A 506 -23.00 1.28 15.87
N ILE A 507 -24.04 0.64 15.32
CA ILE A 507 -25.43 1.06 15.49
C ILE A 507 -25.80 1.08 16.98
N ARG A 508 -25.42 0.06 17.74
CA ARG A 508 -25.67 -0.01 19.19
C ARG A 508 -24.95 1.11 19.95
N ASP A 509 -23.74 1.47 19.55
CA ASP A 509 -23.00 2.57 20.17
C ASP A 509 -23.70 3.92 19.90
N LEU A 510 -24.18 4.16 18.67
CA LEU A 510 -24.97 5.35 18.33
C LEU A 510 -26.30 5.41 19.09
N GLU A 511 -27.00 4.29 19.21
CA GLU A 511 -28.22 4.17 20.01
C GLU A 511 -27.97 4.45 21.51
N THR A 512 -26.80 4.04 22.02
CA THR A 512 -26.39 4.31 23.40
C THR A 512 -26.17 5.81 23.62
N PHE A 513 -25.50 6.50 22.68
CA PHE A 513 -25.30 7.95 22.75
C PHE A 513 -26.61 8.73 22.60
N LYS A 514 -27.54 8.22 21.79
CA LYS A 514 -28.89 8.79 21.69
C LYS A 514 -29.66 8.67 23.00
N ALA A 515 -29.62 7.49 23.63
CA ALA A 515 -30.35 7.24 24.87
C ALA A 515 -29.82 8.07 26.04
N ASP A 516 -28.53 8.43 26.01
CA ASP A 516 -27.89 9.24 27.04
C ASP A 516 -26.78 10.12 26.42
N PRO A 517 -27.13 11.35 26.00
CA PRO A 517 -26.18 12.28 25.38
C PRO A 517 -24.96 12.59 26.26
N ASN A 518 -25.07 12.51 27.59
CA ASN A 518 -23.92 12.71 28.48
C ASN A 518 -22.84 11.64 28.32
N LYS A 519 -23.20 10.43 27.87
CA LYS A 519 -22.20 9.38 27.56
C LYS A 519 -21.39 9.71 26.33
N LEU A 520 -21.90 10.55 25.42
CA LEU A 520 -21.16 11.02 24.26
C LEU A 520 -19.96 11.86 24.68
N VAL A 521 -20.17 12.82 25.59
CA VAL A 521 -19.11 13.69 26.15
C VAL A 521 -18.15 12.88 27.02
N ASN A 522 -18.67 11.98 27.85
CA ASN A 522 -17.85 11.16 28.73
C ASN A 522 -17.12 9.99 28.03
N SER A 523 -17.35 9.80 26.73
CA SER A 523 -16.76 8.72 25.92
C SER A 523 -16.34 9.20 24.53
N LEU A 524 -15.74 10.40 24.43
CA LEU A 524 -15.28 10.96 23.15
C LEU A 524 -14.33 10.01 22.41
N GLN A 525 -13.45 9.30 23.12
CA GLN A 525 -12.62 8.25 22.54
C GLN A 525 -13.43 7.13 21.88
N ARG A 526 -14.53 6.69 22.51
CA ARG A 526 -15.42 5.65 21.94
C ARG A 526 -16.15 6.19 20.70
N PHE A 527 -16.58 7.45 20.74
CA PHE A 527 -17.17 8.12 19.57
C PHE A 527 -16.17 8.23 18.40
N GLY A 528 -14.90 8.57 18.68
CA GLY A 528 -13.82 8.54 17.69
C GLY A 528 -13.60 7.14 17.11
N SER A 529 -13.62 6.10 17.94
CA SER A 529 -13.44 4.70 17.50
C SER A 529 -14.55 4.21 16.54
N VAL A 530 -15.76 4.78 16.62
CA VAL A 530 -16.85 4.50 15.67
C VAL A 530 -16.47 5.02 14.29
N GLN A 531 -15.90 6.22 14.21
CA GLN A 531 -15.46 6.82 12.95
C GLN A 531 -14.27 6.06 12.34
N GLU A 532 -13.34 5.59 13.17
CA GLU A 532 -12.21 4.75 12.73
C GLU A 532 -12.68 3.42 12.14
N GLN A 533 -13.64 2.75 12.80
CA GLN A 533 -14.21 1.50 12.29
C GLN A 533 -14.95 1.68 10.96
N LEU A 534 -15.76 2.74 10.83
CA LEU A 534 -16.39 3.08 9.55
C LEU A 534 -15.34 3.35 8.46
N SER A 535 -14.25 4.04 8.80
CA SER A 535 -13.16 4.29 7.85
C SER A 535 -12.47 2.99 7.41
N ALA A 536 -12.26 2.04 8.33
CA ALA A 536 -11.72 0.71 8.00
C ALA A 536 -12.66 -0.10 7.09
N MET A 537 -13.98 0.05 7.23
CA MET A 537 -14.95 -0.58 6.34
C MET A 537 -14.84 -0.07 4.90
N VAL A 538 -14.62 1.24 4.70
CA VAL A 538 -14.40 1.82 3.37
C VAL A 538 -13.25 1.11 2.67
N SER A 539 -12.08 1.01 3.33
CA SER A 539 -10.92 0.30 2.77
C SER A 539 -11.28 -1.16 2.41
N GLY A 540 -11.90 -1.89 3.35
CA GLY A 540 -12.24 -3.29 3.14
C GLY A 540 -13.27 -3.54 2.03
N LEU A 541 -14.17 -2.59 1.73
CA LEU A 541 -15.15 -2.71 0.63
C LEU A 541 -14.54 -2.43 -0.74
N THR A 542 -13.43 -1.69 -0.80
CA THR A 542 -12.76 -1.36 -2.06
C THR A 542 -11.80 -2.44 -2.57
N GLU A 543 -11.36 -3.35 -1.69
CA GLU A 543 -10.45 -4.45 -2.05
C GLU A 543 -11.21 -5.66 -2.64
N GLN A 544 -10.81 -6.10 -3.84
CA GLN A 544 -11.51 -7.15 -4.59
C GLN A 544 -10.60 -8.31 -5.04
N PRO A 545 -9.82 -8.95 -4.14
CA PRO A 545 -8.85 -9.98 -4.48
C PRO A 545 -9.48 -11.27 -5.03
N LEU A 546 -8.87 -11.86 -6.06
CA LEU A 546 -9.32 -13.11 -6.69
C LEU A 546 -8.12 -13.88 -7.25
N HIS A 547 -7.97 -15.16 -6.91
CA HIS A 547 -7.06 -16.05 -7.63
C HIS A 547 -7.77 -16.62 -8.86
N LEU A 548 -7.05 -16.69 -9.98
CA LEU A 548 -7.51 -17.32 -11.21
C LEU A 548 -6.46 -18.33 -11.66
N ASP A 549 -6.88 -19.56 -11.94
CA ASP A 549 -6.01 -20.67 -12.36
C ASP A 549 -6.10 -20.89 -13.87
N ARG A 550 -7.31 -21.03 -14.40
CA ARG A 550 -7.52 -21.22 -15.84
C ARG A 550 -8.90 -20.75 -16.29
N ILE A 551 -9.04 -20.58 -17.60
CA ILE A 551 -10.29 -20.21 -18.25
C ILE A 551 -10.58 -21.25 -19.34
N TYR A 552 -11.77 -21.84 -19.31
CA TYR A 552 -12.24 -22.70 -20.38
C TYR A 552 -13.11 -21.93 -21.37
N VAL A 553 -12.89 -22.17 -22.66
CA VAL A 553 -13.79 -21.74 -23.74
C VAL A 553 -14.34 -22.99 -24.39
N ALA A 554 -15.65 -23.21 -24.32
CA ALA A 554 -16.25 -24.47 -24.73
C ALA A 554 -17.58 -24.30 -25.44
N THR A 555 -17.95 -25.22 -26.33
CA THR A 555 -19.34 -25.25 -26.81
C THR A 555 -20.30 -25.65 -25.69
N PRO A 556 -21.56 -25.18 -25.68
CA PRO A 556 -22.49 -25.38 -24.56
C PRO A 556 -22.73 -26.84 -24.15
N GLN A 557 -22.62 -27.81 -25.07
CA GLN A 557 -22.84 -29.22 -24.76
C GLN A 557 -21.58 -29.94 -24.23
N GLN A 558 -20.43 -29.26 -24.23
CA GLN A 558 -19.17 -29.83 -23.79
C GLN A 558 -19.08 -29.90 -22.26
N LYS A 559 -18.72 -31.06 -21.72
CA LYS A 559 -18.46 -31.21 -20.27
C LYS A 559 -17.09 -30.64 -19.92
N LEU A 560 -17.06 -29.79 -18.89
CA LEU A 560 -15.83 -29.21 -18.37
C LEU A 560 -15.09 -30.21 -17.45
N PRO A 561 -13.74 -30.16 -17.40
CA PRO A 561 -12.95 -30.91 -16.42
C PRO A 561 -13.31 -30.52 -14.97
N PRO A 562 -13.07 -31.39 -13.97
CA PRO A 562 -13.34 -31.06 -12.57
C PRO A 562 -12.44 -29.93 -12.05
N PHE A 563 -13.02 -29.05 -11.24
CA PHE A 563 -12.36 -27.86 -10.70
C PHE A 563 -11.75 -28.08 -9.30
N LYS A 564 -12.16 -29.13 -8.60
CA LYS A 564 -11.64 -29.50 -7.27
C LYS A 564 -10.90 -30.83 -7.31
N ALA A 565 -9.88 -30.96 -6.47
CA ALA A 565 -9.20 -32.24 -6.29
C ALA A 565 -10.18 -33.25 -5.68
N THR A 566 -10.21 -34.47 -6.24
CA THR A 566 -10.92 -35.59 -5.63
C THR A 566 -10.29 -35.90 -4.27
N TRP A 567 -11.09 -36.25 -3.26
CA TRP A 567 -10.61 -36.56 -1.89
C TRP A 567 -9.41 -37.54 -1.86
N TRP A 568 -9.39 -38.55 -2.73
CA TRP A 568 -8.25 -39.47 -2.84
C TRP A 568 -6.99 -38.83 -3.43
N GLY A 569 -7.15 -37.87 -4.34
CA GLY A 569 -6.05 -37.08 -4.91
C GLY A 569 -5.42 -36.16 -3.87
N SER A 570 -6.24 -35.49 -3.05
CA SER A 570 -5.74 -34.63 -1.99
C SER A 570 -4.97 -35.42 -0.93
N VAL A 571 -5.45 -36.59 -0.50
CA VAL A 571 -4.72 -37.48 0.43
C VAL A 571 -3.38 -37.95 -0.15
N LYS A 572 -3.35 -38.36 -1.42
CA LYS A 572 -2.10 -38.77 -2.10
C LYS A 572 -1.10 -37.63 -2.16
N SER A 573 -1.54 -36.43 -2.57
CA SER A 573 -0.68 -35.24 -2.67
C SER A 573 -0.12 -34.84 -1.29
N SER A 574 -0.95 -34.85 -0.24
CA SER A 574 -0.52 -34.54 1.12
C SER A 574 0.44 -35.57 1.69
N LEU A 575 0.26 -36.85 1.39
CA LEU A 575 1.20 -37.90 1.80
C LEU A 575 2.53 -37.78 1.05
N SER A 576 2.50 -37.53 -0.26
CA SER A 576 3.70 -37.28 -1.06
C SER A 576 4.46 -36.06 -0.54
N ARG A 577 3.77 -34.94 -0.29
CA ARG A 577 4.37 -33.73 0.29
C ARG A 577 4.95 -33.99 1.68
N PHE A 578 4.22 -34.70 2.55
CA PHE A 578 4.73 -35.09 3.87
C PHE A 578 6.01 -35.93 3.76
N VAL A 579 6.05 -36.93 2.89
CA VAL A 579 7.27 -37.74 2.68
C VAL A 579 8.43 -36.88 2.15
N LEU A 580 8.14 -35.96 1.22
CA LEU A 580 9.12 -35.01 0.68
C LEU A 580 9.70 -34.08 1.77
N THR A 581 8.95 -33.73 2.81
CA THR A 581 9.50 -32.95 3.95
C THR A 581 10.61 -33.68 4.72
N PHE A 582 10.72 -35.01 4.60
CA PHE A 582 11.77 -35.80 5.27
C PHE A 582 12.97 -36.17 4.37
N THR A 583 12.89 -35.92 3.06
CA THR A 583 13.93 -36.33 2.10
C THR A 583 14.86 -35.19 1.64
N GLY A 584 14.71 -33.99 2.20
CA GLY A 584 15.55 -32.82 1.90
C GLY A 584 15.03 -32.04 0.67
N ASN A 585 15.09 -30.71 0.75
CA ASN A 585 14.54 -29.71 -0.20
C ASN A 585 13.05 -29.37 -0.07
N PHE A 586 12.59 -29.07 1.15
CA PHE A 586 11.36 -28.26 1.26
C PHE A 586 11.75 -26.78 1.30
N ALA A 587 11.11 -25.96 0.47
CA ALA A 587 11.25 -24.50 0.39
C ALA A 587 11.05 -23.71 1.72
N ALA A 588 10.79 -24.43 2.82
CA ALA A 588 10.65 -23.87 4.16
C ALA A 588 11.98 -23.72 4.93
N GLN A 589 13.03 -24.46 4.59
CA GLN A 589 14.38 -24.26 5.12
C GLN A 589 15.24 -23.71 3.97
N GLY A 590 15.78 -22.51 4.13
CA GLY A 590 16.57 -21.86 3.08
C GLY A 590 17.82 -22.64 2.67
N ARG A 591 18.60 -22.07 1.74
CA ARG A 591 19.79 -22.73 1.20
C ARG A 591 20.79 -23.08 2.31
N ASN A 592 21.45 -24.22 2.14
CA ASN A 592 22.42 -24.75 3.08
C ASN A 592 23.61 -25.36 2.32
N ASP A 593 24.23 -24.55 1.46
CA ASP A 593 25.55 -24.88 0.89
C ASP A 593 26.62 -24.62 1.96
N LYS A 594 27.44 -25.63 2.25
CA LYS A 594 28.47 -25.57 3.30
C LYS A 594 29.66 -24.69 2.93
N ASP A 595 29.84 -24.42 1.64
CA ASP A 595 30.93 -23.58 1.13
C ASP A 595 30.48 -22.12 0.91
N ALA A 596 29.24 -21.77 1.25
CA ALA A 596 28.68 -20.44 1.16
C ALA A 596 28.82 -19.65 2.46
N ILE A 597 28.83 -18.31 2.39
CA ILE A 597 28.59 -17.49 3.57
C ILE A 597 27.10 -17.51 3.92
N ASP A 598 26.77 -17.51 5.20
CA ASP A 598 25.40 -17.47 5.71
C ASP A 598 24.98 -16.02 5.99
N VAL A 599 23.97 -15.56 5.26
CA VAL A 599 23.38 -14.22 5.40
C VAL A 599 21.98 -14.36 5.99
N TRP A 600 21.74 -13.79 7.17
CA TRP A 600 20.42 -13.81 7.80
C TRP A 600 19.72 -12.47 7.63
N VAL A 601 18.48 -12.48 7.14
CA VAL A 601 17.75 -11.25 6.79
C VAL A 601 16.49 -11.11 7.62
N GLN A 602 16.36 -10.00 8.34
CA GLN A 602 15.17 -9.66 9.12
C GLN A 602 14.09 -8.97 8.27
N ARG A 603 13.63 -9.61 7.20
CA ARG A 603 12.57 -9.09 6.31
C ARG A 603 11.63 -10.19 5.84
N GLY A 604 10.55 -9.85 5.16
CA GLY A 604 9.65 -10.84 4.56
C GLY A 604 10.36 -11.74 3.55
N ARG A 605 9.79 -12.92 3.29
CA ARG A 605 10.36 -13.92 2.37
C ARG A 605 10.61 -13.37 0.97
N ASP A 606 9.76 -12.46 0.49
CA ASP A 606 9.90 -11.85 -0.84
C ASP A 606 11.23 -11.08 -0.98
N TYR A 607 11.66 -10.40 0.09
CA TYR A 607 12.96 -9.70 0.12
C TYR A 607 14.10 -10.72 0.09
N VAL A 608 14.02 -11.77 0.90
CA VAL A 608 15.03 -12.83 0.98
C VAL A 608 15.23 -13.50 -0.38
N ASN A 609 14.13 -13.87 -1.03
CA ASN A 609 14.15 -14.52 -2.34
C ASN A 609 14.76 -13.61 -3.41
N LEU A 610 14.39 -12.32 -3.42
CA LEU A 610 14.95 -11.36 -4.37
C LEU A 610 16.45 -11.12 -4.14
N ILE A 611 16.90 -11.01 -2.89
CA ILE A 611 18.34 -10.91 -2.58
C ILE A 611 19.08 -12.15 -3.08
N GLN A 612 18.54 -13.36 -2.82
CA GLN A 612 19.13 -14.60 -3.30
C GLN A 612 19.20 -14.67 -4.83
N GLU A 613 18.13 -14.24 -5.51
CA GLU A 613 18.10 -14.19 -6.97
C GLU A 613 19.19 -13.27 -7.53
N MET A 614 19.34 -12.07 -6.98
CA MET A 614 20.40 -11.14 -7.39
C MET A 614 21.80 -11.66 -7.08
N VAL A 615 21.97 -12.37 -5.96
CA VAL A 615 23.22 -13.06 -5.60
C VAL A 615 23.60 -14.08 -6.66
N ASP A 616 22.64 -14.90 -7.09
CA ASP A 616 22.89 -15.98 -8.06
C ASP A 616 23.16 -15.42 -9.46
N GLN A 617 22.45 -14.36 -9.84
CA GLN A 617 22.56 -13.74 -11.15
C GLN A 617 23.81 -12.87 -11.31
N GLU A 618 24.24 -12.19 -10.25
CA GLU A 618 25.27 -11.15 -10.32
C GLU A 618 26.46 -11.42 -9.40
N PHE A 619 26.24 -11.55 -8.09
CA PHE A 619 27.33 -11.59 -7.11
C PHE A 619 28.20 -12.83 -7.23
N THR A 620 27.60 -14.02 -7.21
CA THR A 620 28.31 -15.30 -7.23
C THR A 620 29.08 -15.48 -8.54
N PRO A 621 28.50 -15.22 -9.74
CA PRO A 621 29.24 -15.29 -11.00
C PRO A 621 30.42 -14.31 -11.10
N GLN A 622 30.32 -13.11 -10.53
CA GLN A 622 31.37 -12.10 -10.60
C GLN A 622 32.50 -12.33 -9.59
N THR A 623 32.18 -12.82 -8.40
CA THR A 623 33.14 -12.92 -7.28
C THR A 623 33.61 -14.35 -7.01
N GLY A 624 32.86 -15.36 -7.45
CA GLY A 624 33.05 -16.76 -7.06
C GLY A 624 32.61 -17.07 -5.62
N ILE A 625 32.10 -16.09 -4.87
CA ILE A 625 31.64 -16.26 -3.48
C ILE A 625 30.19 -16.72 -3.49
N LYS A 626 29.95 -17.93 -2.97
CA LYS A 626 28.59 -18.45 -2.77
C LYS A 626 27.95 -17.86 -1.52
N VAL A 627 26.63 -17.65 -1.54
CA VAL A 627 25.88 -17.05 -0.44
C VAL A 627 24.57 -17.80 -0.20
N ASN A 628 24.31 -18.19 1.05
CA ASN A 628 23.02 -18.67 1.52
C ASN A 628 22.25 -17.50 2.15
N VAL A 629 21.20 -17.01 1.48
CA VAL A 629 20.34 -15.97 2.05
C VAL A 629 19.15 -16.61 2.77
N ASN A 630 19.10 -16.42 4.08
CA ASN A 630 18.18 -17.09 4.98
C ASN A 630 17.27 -16.10 5.70
N LEU A 631 15.99 -16.45 5.80
CA LEU A 631 15.00 -15.67 6.54
C LEU A 631 15.24 -15.75 8.04
N MET A 632 15.34 -14.59 8.70
CA MET A 632 15.40 -14.46 10.15
C MET A 632 14.11 -13.81 10.69
N PRO A 633 13.09 -14.60 11.07
CA PRO A 633 11.79 -14.06 11.48
C PRO A 633 11.81 -13.43 12.88
N ASN A 634 12.75 -13.83 13.75
CA ASN A 634 12.87 -13.28 15.10
C ASN A 634 14.33 -12.87 15.40
N PRO A 635 14.62 -11.57 15.61
CA PRO A 635 15.98 -11.10 15.95
C PRO A 635 16.51 -11.63 17.29
N GLN A 636 15.66 -12.13 18.21
CA GLN A 636 16.12 -12.82 19.42
C GLN A 636 16.96 -14.07 19.11
N MET A 637 16.80 -14.64 17.90
CA MET A 637 17.64 -15.74 17.42
C MET A 637 19.12 -15.34 17.33
N LEU A 638 19.45 -14.09 17.02
CA LEU A 638 20.84 -13.62 17.03
C LEU A 638 21.40 -13.57 18.45
N ILE A 639 20.58 -13.21 19.44
CA ILE A 639 21.02 -13.15 20.84
C ILE A 639 21.25 -14.58 21.37
N LEU A 640 20.29 -15.48 21.18
CA LEU A 640 20.39 -16.88 21.60
C LEU A 640 21.49 -17.62 20.82
N GLY A 641 21.59 -17.38 19.52
CA GLY A 641 22.62 -17.91 18.64
C GLY A 641 24.01 -17.44 19.02
N ASN A 642 24.18 -16.14 19.31
CA ASN A 642 25.44 -15.60 19.81
C ASN A 642 25.88 -16.29 21.12
N ALA A 643 24.96 -16.47 22.07
CA ALA A 643 25.24 -17.20 23.32
C ALA A 643 25.55 -18.70 23.10
N ALA A 644 25.02 -19.30 22.04
CA ALA A 644 25.21 -20.70 21.66
C ALA A 644 26.38 -20.94 20.68
N GLY A 645 27.05 -19.88 20.20
CA GLY A 645 28.10 -19.97 19.18
C GLY A 645 27.60 -20.29 17.77
N ILE A 646 26.31 -20.07 17.49
CA ILE A 646 25.67 -20.30 16.20
C ILE A 646 25.22 -18.93 15.66
N GLN A 647 26.08 -18.30 14.86
CA GLN A 647 25.89 -16.96 14.31
C GLN A 647 26.03 -17.01 12.78
N PRO A 648 25.28 -16.20 12.02
CA PRO A 648 25.54 -16.03 10.60
C PRO A 648 26.85 -15.27 10.37
N ASP A 649 27.36 -15.28 9.14
CA ASP A 649 28.48 -14.41 8.75
C ASP A 649 28.03 -12.94 8.68
N VAL A 650 26.85 -12.71 8.10
CA VAL A 650 26.23 -11.39 7.91
C VAL A 650 24.80 -11.42 8.41
N ALA A 651 24.35 -10.35 9.07
CA ALA A 651 22.93 -10.10 9.29
C ALA A 651 22.49 -8.78 8.66
N LEU A 652 21.32 -8.79 8.02
CA LEU A 652 20.69 -7.66 7.35
C LEU A 652 19.32 -7.35 7.97
N GLY A 653 18.87 -6.11 7.82
CA GLY A 653 17.57 -5.60 8.29
C GLY A 653 17.53 -5.32 9.79
N LEU A 654 18.68 -5.22 10.46
CA LEU A 654 18.73 -4.99 11.89
C LEU A 654 18.29 -3.56 12.22
N ALA A 655 17.45 -3.41 13.24
CA ALA A 655 17.03 -2.10 13.72
C ALA A 655 18.22 -1.30 14.27
N GLU A 656 18.17 0.02 14.11
CA GLU A 656 19.23 0.99 14.43
C GLU A 656 20.06 0.74 15.70
N GLY A 657 19.44 0.44 16.86
CA GLY A 657 20.20 0.21 18.11
C GLY A 657 20.86 -1.17 18.24
N THR A 658 20.48 -2.12 17.40
CA THR A 658 20.92 -3.53 17.50
C THR A 658 22.42 -3.71 17.27
N PRO A 659 23.05 -3.08 16.25
CA PRO A 659 24.48 -3.24 16.01
C PRO A 659 25.34 -2.89 17.21
N ILE A 660 25.09 -1.75 17.87
CA ILE A 660 25.92 -1.30 19.01
C ILE A 660 25.74 -2.20 20.22
N ASP A 661 24.54 -2.74 20.43
CA ASP A 661 24.29 -3.79 21.41
C ASP A 661 25.18 -5.02 21.23
N PHE A 662 25.45 -5.45 19.99
CA PHE A 662 26.38 -6.55 19.70
C PHE A 662 27.85 -6.09 19.72
N ALA A 663 28.16 -4.87 19.29
CA ALA A 663 29.50 -4.29 19.35
C ALA A 663 30.02 -4.18 20.79
N MET A 664 29.18 -3.70 21.73
CA MET A 664 29.49 -3.67 23.17
C MET A 664 29.82 -5.05 23.75
N ARG A 665 29.24 -6.11 23.17
CA ARG A 665 29.47 -7.51 23.54
C ARG A 665 30.61 -8.16 22.74
N ASN A 666 31.33 -7.36 21.94
CA ASN A 666 32.45 -7.79 21.12
C ASN A 666 32.08 -8.90 20.11
N ALA A 667 30.85 -8.88 19.62
CA ALA A 667 30.30 -9.90 18.71
C ALA A 667 30.38 -9.52 17.23
N LEU A 668 30.64 -8.24 16.91
CA LEU A 668 30.71 -7.74 15.53
C LEU A 668 32.16 -7.46 15.11
N VAL A 669 32.36 -7.30 13.81
CA VAL A 669 33.60 -6.80 13.22
C VAL A 669 33.55 -5.27 13.15
N ASN A 670 34.60 -4.60 13.63
CA ASN A 670 34.80 -3.17 13.38
C ASN A 670 35.17 -2.97 11.90
N LEU A 671 34.32 -2.29 11.15
CA LEU A 671 34.44 -2.12 9.70
C LEU A 671 35.61 -1.22 9.31
N ASN A 672 36.12 -0.38 10.21
CA ASN A 672 37.25 0.51 9.98
C ASN A 672 38.55 -0.26 9.70
N ARG A 673 38.58 -1.56 9.99
CA ARG A 673 39.71 -2.44 9.63
C ARG A 673 39.84 -2.65 8.12
N PHE A 674 38.76 -2.47 7.35
CA PHE A 674 38.76 -2.69 5.92
C PHE A 674 39.31 -1.44 5.20
N PRO A 675 40.35 -1.56 4.35
CA PRO A 675 41.04 -0.39 3.77
C PRO A 675 40.14 0.55 2.95
N ASP A 676 39.06 0.03 2.37
CA ASP A 676 38.13 0.75 1.52
C ASP A 676 36.87 1.25 2.26
N TYR A 677 36.75 1.02 3.57
CA TYR A 677 35.60 1.45 4.38
C TYR A 677 35.31 2.95 4.23
N ALA A 678 36.34 3.80 4.34
CA ALA A 678 36.19 5.25 4.23
C ALA A 678 35.66 5.72 2.87
N GLN A 679 35.82 4.92 1.81
CA GLN A 679 35.24 5.21 0.49
C GLN A 679 33.80 4.69 0.41
N VAL A 680 33.51 3.53 0.99
CA VAL A 680 32.17 2.95 1.05
C VAL A 680 31.22 3.81 1.90
N SER A 681 31.70 4.36 3.03
CA SER A 681 30.88 5.17 3.94
C SER A 681 30.38 6.47 3.32
N LYS A 682 31.08 7.03 2.32
CA LYS A 682 30.66 8.24 1.56
C LYS A 682 29.37 8.08 0.75
N ARG A 683 28.83 6.86 0.64
CA ARG A 683 27.54 6.58 0.01
C ARG A 683 26.36 7.04 0.88
N PHE A 684 26.57 7.17 2.19
CA PHE A 684 25.54 7.41 3.20
C PHE A 684 25.61 8.85 3.75
N LEU A 685 24.52 9.30 4.36
CA LEU A 685 24.50 10.57 5.08
C LEU A 685 25.36 10.46 6.35
N PRO A 686 26.21 11.45 6.66
CA PRO A 686 27.01 11.45 7.89
C PRO A 686 26.14 11.26 9.16
N GLY A 687 24.99 11.91 9.22
CA GLY A 687 24.04 11.77 10.32
C GLY A 687 23.40 10.38 10.45
N ALA A 688 23.33 9.61 9.36
CA ALA A 688 22.81 8.23 9.36
C ALA A 688 23.86 7.19 9.79
N LEU A 689 25.14 7.56 9.77
CA LEU A 689 26.24 6.73 10.29
C LEU A 689 26.42 6.89 11.80
N MET A 690 25.96 8.01 12.39
CA MET A 690 26.13 8.31 13.81
C MET A 690 25.67 7.17 14.74
N PRO A 691 24.52 6.50 14.52
CA PRO A 691 24.09 5.43 15.41
C PRO A 691 24.95 4.16 15.35
N PHE A 692 25.76 4.00 14.30
CA PHE A 692 26.58 2.82 14.07
C PHE A 692 28.03 2.99 14.51
N HIS A 693 28.36 4.16 15.07
CA HIS A 693 29.66 4.46 15.66
C HIS A 693 29.66 4.15 17.15
N TYR A 694 30.71 3.47 17.62
CA TYR A 694 30.92 3.21 19.05
C TYR A 694 32.40 2.96 19.36
N ASP A 695 32.92 3.67 20.38
CA ASP A 695 34.28 3.50 20.94
C ASP A 695 35.38 3.57 19.85
N GLY A 696 35.27 4.53 18.92
CA GLY A 696 36.24 4.78 17.86
C GLY A 696 36.17 3.81 16.67
N GLY A 697 35.09 3.05 16.53
CA GLY A 697 34.86 2.13 15.42
C GLY A 697 33.44 2.20 14.87
N ASP A 698 33.29 1.83 13.61
CA ASP A 698 32.01 1.74 12.93
C ASP A 698 31.62 0.27 12.72
N TRP A 699 30.41 -0.10 13.09
CA TRP A 699 30.03 -1.51 13.29
C TRP A 699 28.94 -2.00 12.34
N ALA A 700 28.38 -1.11 11.52
CA ALA A 700 27.34 -1.45 10.56
C ALA A 700 27.36 -0.50 9.35
N LEU A 701 26.74 -0.94 8.25
CA LEU A 701 26.37 -0.06 7.14
C LEU A 701 24.85 0.12 7.09
N PRO A 702 24.35 1.36 6.91
CA PRO A 702 22.93 1.59 6.68
C PRO A 702 22.44 0.89 5.40
N GLU A 703 21.28 0.27 5.44
CA GLU A 703 20.60 -0.31 4.26
C GLU A 703 19.45 0.57 3.82
N VAL A 704 18.59 0.94 4.77
CA VAL A 704 17.45 1.84 4.57
C VAL A 704 17.45 2.92 5.63
N GLN A 705 16.96 4.10 5.25
CA GLN A 705 16.78 5.24 6.14
C GLN A 705 15.40 5.83 5.89
N SER A 706 14.65 6.18 6.94
CA SER A 706 13.41 6.97 6.79
C SER A 706 13.72 8.46 6.89
N PHE A 707 12.72 9.31 6.66
CA PHE A 707 12.82 10.75 6.88
C PHE A 707 11.44 11.32 7.23
N ASN A 708 11.43 12.44 7.96
CA ASN A 708 10.21 13.20 8.25
C ASN A 708 10.08 14.39 7.29
N MET A 709 8.89 14.58 6.72
CA MET A 709 8.52 15.73 5.88
C MET A 709 7.27 16.39 6.43
N MET A 710 7.07 17.67 6.09
CA MET A 710 5.80 18.34 6.29
C MET A 710 4.91 18.13 5.06
N PHE A 711 3.76 17.51 5.26
CA PHE A 711 2.71 17.30 4.27
C PHE A 711 1.71 18.44 4.35
N TYR A 712 1.21 18.92 3.22
CA TYR A 712 0.16 19.95 3.20
C TYR A 712 -0.80 19.82 2.01
N ARG A 713 -2.06 20.20 2.24
CA ARG A 713 -3.14 20.28 1.25
C ARG A 713 -3.11 21.64 0.54
N LYS A 714 -2.69 21.64 -0.73
CA LYS A 714 -2.55 22.85 -1.57
C LYS A 714 -3.89 23.58 -1.73
N ASP A 715 -4.95 22.82 -1.95
CA ASP A 715 -6.31 23.31 -2.10
C ASP A 715 -6.83 23.97 -0.81
N VAL A 716 -6.59 23.37 0.35
CA VAL A 716 -7.01 23.90 1.65
C VAL A 716 -6.22 25.16 2.01
N LEU A 717 -4.88 25.14 1.90
CA LEU A 717 -4.05 26.30 2.21
C LEU A 717 -4.39 27.49 1.29
N LYS A 718 -4.64 27.24 -0.01
CA LYS A 718 -5.11 28.25 -0.96
C LYS A 718 -6.46 28.84 -0.55
N LYS A 719 -7.41 28.01 -0.11
CA LYS A 719 -8.74 28.45 0.36
C LYS A 719 -8.66 29.30 1.62
N LEU A 720 -7.76 28.97 2.54
CA LEU A 720 -7.51 29.74 3.77
C LEU A 720 -6.62 30.97 3.55
N ASN A 721 -6.05 31.14 2.36
CA ASN A 721 -5.08 32.19 2.03
C ASN A 721 -3.87 32.21 2.99
N VAL A 722 -3.31 31.03 3.28
CA VAL A 722 -2.12 30.86 4.13
C VAL A 722 -0.98 30.24 3.33
N SER A 723 0.25 30.65 3.65
CA SER A 723 1.47 30.10 3.06
C SER A 723 1.95 28.83 3.78
N VAL A 724 2.77 28.03 3.10
CA VAL A 724 3.43 26.87 3.71
C VAL A 724 4.45 27.32 4.76
N PRO A 725 4.31 26.96 6.05
CA PRO A 725 5.15 27.46 7.14
C PRO A 725 6.60 27.00 6.98
N GLN A 726 7.56 27.87 7.28
CA GLN A 726 8.99 27.56 7.19
C GLN A 726 9.64 27.40 8.56
N THR A 727 9.09 28.03 9.59
CA THR A 727 9.61 28.04 10.97
C THR A 727 8.56 27.54 11.96
N TRP A 728 8.98 27.16 13.17
CA TRP A 728 8.03 26.83 14.24
C TRP A 728 7.15 28.02 14.64
N ASP A 729 7.64 29.25 14.49
CA ASP A 729 6.85 30.47 14.72
C ASP A 729 5.74 30.63 13.68
N ASP A 730 6.01 30.27 12.42
CA ASP A 730 4.97 30.23 11.37
C ASP A 730 3.89 29.19 11.71
N VAL A 731 4.27 28.06 12.31
CA VAL A 731 3.30 27.04 12.77
C VAL A 731 2.42 27.62 13.88
N TYR A 732 2.98 28.30 14.88
CA TYR A 732 2.18 28.96 15.92
C TYR A 732 1.22 30.00 15.34
N ALA A 733 1.65 30.77 14.34
CA ALA A 733 0.80 31.75 13.66
C ALA A 733 -0.31 31.10 12.81
N LEU A 734 -0.08 29.88 12.30
CA LEU A 734 -1.03 29.13 11.50
C LEU A 734 -2.14 28.47 12.34
N LEU A 735 -1.82 28.00 13.54
CA LEU A 735 -2.73 27.23 14.40
C LEU A 735 -4.09 27.92 14.64
N PRO A 736 -4.17 29.21 14.98
CA PRO A 736 -5.46 29.89 15.17
C PRO A 736 -6.35 29.85 13.92
N THR A 737 -5.77 30.04 12.73
CA THR A 737 -6.51 30.01 11.47
C THR A 737 -7.07 28.62 11.18
N LEU A 738 -6.27 27.57 11.43
CA LEU A 738 -6.74 26.18 11.30
C LEU A 738 -7.89 25.91 12.27
N GLN A 739 -7.73 26.26 13.54
CA GLN A 739 -8.71 25.99 14.59
C GLN A 739 -10.03 26.73 14.38
N GLN A 740 -10.00 27.99 13.94
CA GLN A 740 -11.20 28.75 13.56
C GLN A 740 -12.00 28.09 12.44
N ASN A 741 -11.32 27.29 11.59
CA ASN A 741 -11.94 26.54 10.51
C ASN A 741 -12.13 25.05 10.85
N ARG A 742 -12.13 24.69 12.14
CA ARG A 742 -12.31 23.30 12.65
C ARG A 742 -11.25 22.32 12.11
N MET A 743 -10.04 22.80 11.86
CA MET A 743 -8.89 22.02 11.42
C MET A 743 -7.76 22.06 12.46
N ASN A 744 -6.82 21.12 12.37
CA ASN A 744 -5.65 21.07 13.25
C ASN A 744 -4.34 20.84 12.46
N PHE A 745 -3.20 21.03 13.12
CA PHE A 745 -1.90 20.57 12.61
C PHE A 745 -1.63 19.16 13.13
N TYR A 746 -0.86 18.34 12.40
CA TYR A 746 -0.38 17.06 12.96
C TYR A 746 1.11 17.13 13.28
N LEU A 747 1.45 16.78 14.52
CA LEU A 747 2.81 16.65 15.00
C LEU A 747 2.96 15.25 15.61
N PRO A 748 3.96 14.44 15.19
CA PRO A 748 4.24 13.17 15.84
C PRO A 748 4.42 13.36 17.35
N PRO A 749 3.61 12.71 18.20
CA PRO A 749 3.79 12.77 19.64
C PRO A 749 5.18 12.25 20.02
N GLU A 750 5.70 12.74 21.15
CA GLU A 750 6.97 12.28 21.73
C GLU A 750 8.25 12.60 20.92
N ASP A 751 8.18 13.12 19.68
CA ASP A 751 9.38 13.38 18.86
C ASP A 751 10.18 14.63 19.31
N LEU A 752 11.08 14.44 20.28
CA LEU A 752 11.93 15.49 20.85
C LEU A 752 13.09 15.91 19.93
N LEU A 753 13.54 15.02 19.04
CA LEU A 753 14.81 15.17 18.32
C LEU A 753 14.86 16.47 17.50
N PRO A 754 13.86 16.83 16.68
CA PRO A 754 13.92 18.07 15.90
C PRO A 754 14.01 19.31 16.79
N PHE A 755 13.25 19.36 17.89
CA PHE A 755 13.25 20.49 18.81
C PHE A 755 14.58 20.66 19.54
N LEU A 756 15.22 19.54 19.91
CA LEU A 756 16.50 19.56 20.60
C LEU A 756 17.64 19.96 19.68
N TYR A 757 17.78 19.30 18.52
CA TYR A 757 18.92 19.53 17.62
C TYR A 757 18.84 20.87 16.88
N GLN A 758 17.65 21.37 16.56
CA GLN A 758 17.51 22.71 15.96
C GLN A 758 17.89 23.83 16.92
N ARG A 759 17.91 23.57 18.24
CA ARG A 759 18.40 24.50 19.28
C ARG A 759 19.86 24.28 19.65
N GLY A 760 20.57 23.38 18.96
CA GLY A 760 21.96 23.05 19.26
C GLY A 760 22.15 22.19 20.52
N GLY A 761 21.07 21.62 21.06
CA GLY A 761 21.14 20.67 22.17
C GLY A 761 21.61 19.27 21.71
N GLY A 762 21.93 18.40 22.66
CA GLY A 762 22.35 17.02 22.41
C GLY A 762 21.77 16.04 23.43
N TYR A 763 21.57 14.78 23.05
CA TYR A 763 21.06 13.75 23.97
C TYR A 763 22.08 13.35 25.04
N TYR A 764 23.38 13.47 24.72
CA TYR A 764 24.49 13.10 25.59
C TYR A 764 25.57 14.19 25.59
N SER A 765 26.39 14.21 26.64
CA SER A 765 27.61 15.02 26.67
C SER A 765 28.63 14.53 25.63
N PRO A 766 29.56 15.38 25.16
CA PRO A 766 30.57 14.98 24.16
C PRO A 766 31.44 13.79 24.56
N ASP A 767 31.61 13.54 25.86
CA ASP A 767 32.33 12.38 26.38
C ASP A 767 31.47 11.11 26.49
N GLY A 768 30.17 11.20 26.18
CA GLY A 768 29.18 10.13 26.26
C GLY A 768 28.83 9.67 27.68
N LEU A 769 29.32 10.36 28.70
CA LEU A 769 29.22 9.90 30.08
C LEU A 769 27.98 10.40 30.82
N ARG A 770 27.31 11.45 30.32
CA ARG A 770 26.14 12.06 30.95
C ARG A 770 25.05 12.31 29.92
N SER A 771 23.81 12.38 30.39
CA SER A 771 22.69 12.90 29.61
C SER A 771 22.88 14.39 29.32
N GLY A 772 22.58 14.81 28.10
CA GLY A 772 22.45 16.21 27.71
C GLY A 772 21.02 16.76 27.89
N LEU A 773 20.08 15.95 28.40
CA LEU A 773 18.71 16.37 28.66
C LEU A 773 18.58 17.21 29.95
N ASP A 774 19.68 17.44 30.68
CA ASP A 774 19.76 18.33 31.85
C ASP A 774 20.14 19.79 31.49
N LYS A 775 20.22 20.11 30.20
CA LYS A 775 20.65 21.41 29.68
C LYS A 775 19.48 22.38 29.44
N PRO A 776 19.71 23.70 29.52
CA PRO A 776 18.67 24.71 29.22
C PRO A 776 17.99 24.49 27.87
N GLU A 777 18.76 24.17 26.83
CA GLU A 777 18.27 23.92 25.47
C GLU A 777 17.32 22.72 25.42
N ALA A 778 17.58 21.68 26.23
CA ALA A 778 16.73 20.50 26.33
C ALA A 778 15.42 20.79 27.07
N PHE A 779 15.45 21.58 28.14
CA PHE A 779 14.22 22.02 28.82
C PHE A 779 13.35 22.89 27.90
N GLU A 780 13.96 23.78 27.11
CA GLU A 780 13.22 24.58 26.13
C GLU A 780 12.63 23.74 25.00
N ALA A 781 13.40 22.81 24.44
CA ALA A 781 12.95 21.89 23.41
C ALA A 781 11.78 21.02 23.90
N PHE A 782 11.91 20.45 25.10
CA PHE A 782 10.89 19.62 25.70
C PHE A 782 9.63 20.42 26.01
N ARG A 783 9.77 21.63 26.58
CA ARG A 783 8.63 22.54 26.79
C ARG A 783 7.93 22.85 25.47
N GLN A 784 8.69 23.18 24.43
CA GLN A 784 8.13 23.49 23.11
C GLN A 784 7.30 22.32 22.57
N LEU A 785 7.85 21.09 22.62
CA LEU A 785 7.14 19.88 22.23
C LEU A 785 5.86 19.67 23.06
N THR A 786 5.92 19.84 24.38
CA THR A 786 4.77 19.58 25.25
C THR A 786 3.69 20.66 25.13
N ASP A 787 4.07 21.92 24.92
CA ASP A 787 3.15 23.05 24.78
C ASP A 787 2.21 22.86 23.57
N PHE A 788 2.71 22.24 22.49
CA PHE A 788 1.90 21.87 21.33
C PHE A 788 0.65 21.04 21.71
N PHE A 789 0.78 20.12 22.66
CA PHE A 789 -0.33 19.27 23.09
C PHE A 789 -1.11 19.86 24.27
N VAL A 790 -0.43 20.50 25.22
CA VAL A 790 -1.06 21.01 26.46
C VAL A 790 -1.67 22.40 26.27
N VAL A 791 -1.00 23.29 25.55
CA VAL A 791 -1.41 24.69 25.36
C VAL A 791 -2.17 24.86 24.06
N TYR A 792 -1.63 24.32 22.96
CA TYR A 792 -2.18 24.53 21.62
C TYR A 792 -3.22 23.47 21.20
N GLY A 793 -3.44 22.44 22.03
CA GLY A 793 -4.54 21.48 21.84
C GLY A 793 -4.37 20.56 20.64
N LEU A 794 -3.13 20.19 20.29
CA LEU A 794 -2.87 19.14 19.30
C LEU A 794 -3.30 17.76 19.82
N ASP A 795 -3.76 16.92 18.91
CA ASP A 795 -4.22 15.57 19.23
C ASP A 795 -3.06 14.66 19.67
N ARG A 796 -3.21 14.02 20.83
CA ARG A 796 -2.18 13.13 21.41
C ARG A 796 -2.02 11.82 20.66
N GLN A 797 -3.08 11.40 19.96
CA GLN A 797 -3.10 10.22 19.08
C GLN A 797 -4.04 10.55 17.93
N ALA A 798 -3.55 10.44 16.70
CA ALA A 798 -4.36 10.65 15.51
C ALA A 798 -3.84 9.80 14.34
N ASN A 799 -4.76 9.29 13.52
CA ASN A 799 -4.41 8.71 12.23
C ASN A 799 -4.26 9.85 11.20
N PHE A 800 -3.05 10.40 11.10
CA PHE A 800 -2.79 11.57 10.25
C PHE A 800 -3.20 11.35 8.79
N TYR A 801 -2.92 10.17 8.23
CA TYR A 801 -3.33 9.83 6.86
C TYR A 801 -4.83 10.06 6.63
N GLN A 802 -5.68 9.55 7.52
CA GLN A 802 -7.14 9.72 7.38
C GLN A 802 -7.55 11.18 7.59
N HIS A 803 -7.01 11.85 8.61
CA HIS A 803 -7.33 13.25 8.86
C HIS A 803 -6.90 14.18 7.72
N PHE A 804 -5.76 13.88 7.07
CA PHE A 804 -5.23 14.58 5.91
C PHE A 804 -6.09 14.33 4.67
N ARG A 805 -6.46 13.06 4.43
CA ARG A 805 -7.40 12.64 3.36
C ARG A 805 -8.70 13.43 3.43
N TYR A 806 -9.29 13.53 4.62
CA TYR A 806 -10.52 14.28 4.85
C TYR A 806 -10.33 15.80 5.04
N GLY A 807 -9.11 16.32 4.94
CA GLY A 807 -8.81 17.75 5.06
C GLY A 807 -8.95 18.34 6.47
N THR A 808 -9.10 17.52 7.51
CA THR A 808 -9.24 17.98 8.91
C THR A 808 -7.91 18.26 9.60
N MET A 809 -6.85 17.56 9.18
CA MET A 809 -5.47 17.95 9.46
C MET A 809 -4.80 18.22 8.12
N PRO A 810 -5.07 19.38 7.49
CA PRO A 810 -4.60 19.66 6.14
C PRO A 810 -3.09 19.88 6.07
N ILE A 811 -2.40 19.92 7.21
CA ILE A 811 -0.96 20.12 7.31
C ILE A 811 -0.40 19.38 8.53
N GLY A 812 0.78 18.80 8.40
CA GLY A 812 1.46 18.14 9.51
C GLY A 812 2.76 17.44 9.12
N ILE A 813 3.49 16.95 10.12
CA ILE A 813 4.77 16.25 9.93
C ILE A 813 4.54 14.75 10.00
N ALA A 814 5.04 14.00 9.01
CA ALA A 814 4.97 12.56 9.01
C ALA A 814 6.16 11.95 8.27
N ASP A 815 6.25 10.63 8.28
CA ASP A 815 7.35 9.87 7.72
C ASP A 815 7.12 9.46 6.25
N LEU A 816 8.09 8.75 5.68
CA LEU A 816 7.96 8.13 4.36
C LEU A 816 6.71 7.25 4.23
N ASN A 817 6.36 6.47 5.26
CA ASN A 817 5.23 5.54 5.14
C ASN A 817 3.94 6.29 4.85
N THR A 818 3.77 7.47 5.45
CA THR A 818 2.64 8.35 5.16
C THR A 818 2.66 8.86 3.72
N TYR A 819 3.83 9.22 3.18
CA TYR A 819 3.97 9.60 1.76
C TYR A 819 3.53 8.47 0.83
N LEU A 820 4.01 7.25 1.06
CA LEU A 820 3.65 6.09 0.24
C LEU A 820 2.16 5.76 0.35
N LEU A 821 1.61 5.83 1.57
CA LEU A 821 0.20 5.58 1.82
C LEU A 821 -0.70 6.62 1.14
N LEU A 822 -0.37 7.92 1.22
CA LEU A 822 -1.11 8.98 0.51
C LEU A 822 -1.05 8.79 -1.01
N THR A 823 0.12 8.43 -1.54
CA THR A 823 0.30 8.26 -2.99
C THR A 823 -0.49 7.05 -3.53
N VAL A 824 -0.57 5.96 -2.77
CA VAL A 824 -1.20 4.70 -3.24
C VAL A 824 -2.67 4.60 -2.85
N ALA A 825 -3.04 5.05 -1.65
CA ALA A 825 -4.36 4.78 -1.06
C ALA A 825 -5.31 6.00 -1.05
N ALA A 826 -4.82 7.21 -1.36
CA ALA A 826 -5.63 8.43 -1.49
C ALA A 826 -5.51 9.07 -2.88
N PRO A 827 -5.76 8.33 -3.98
CA PRO A 827 -5.60 8.84 -5.34
C PRO A 827 -6.54 10.02 -5.66
N GLU A 828 -7.66 10.18 -4.94
CA GLU A 828 -8.51 11.39 -5.04
C GLU A 828 -7.80 12.68 -4.62
N LEU A 829 -6.72 12.60 -3.85
CA LEU A 829 -5.88 13.73 -3.51
C LEU A 829 -4.78 14.00 -4.53
N THR A 830 -4.67 13.23 -5.62
CA THR A 830 -3.60 13.40 -6.62
C THR A 830 -3.55 14.84 -7.12
N GLY A 831 -2.37 15.46 -7.03
CA GLY A 831 -2.17 16.86 -7.40
C GLY A 831 -2.75 17.89 -6.41
N GLN A 832 -3.45 17.48 -5.34
CA GLN A 832 -4.03 18.37 -4.33
C GLN A 832 -3.17 18.54 -3.07
N TRP A 833 -2.14 17.72 -2.89
CA TRP A 833 -1.18 17.84 -1.80
C TRP A 833 0.25 17.97 -2.33
N ALA A 834 1.16 18.30 -1.42
CA ALA A 834 2.60 18.31 -1.66
C ALA A 834 3.35 18.17 -0.33
N ILE A 835 4.66 17.99 -0.41
CA ILE A 835 5.57 17.96 0.73
C ILE A 835 6.50 19.18 0.77
N ALA A 836 6.99 19.48 1.97
CA ALA A 836 8.02 20.46 2.24
C ALA A 836 8.94 19.95 3.36
N PRO A 837 10.19 20.45 3.46
CA PRO A 837 11.02 20.23 4.65
C PRO A 837 10.28 20.63 5.94
N ILE A 838 10.56 19.94 7.04
CA ILE A 838 9.92 20.23 8.34
C ILE A 838 10.24 21.65 8.81
N PRO A 839 9.34 22.33 9.55
CA PRO A 839 9.63 23.61 10.18
C PRO A 839 10.94 23.60 10.98
N GLY A 840 11.66 24.71 10.90
CA GLY A 840 13.02 24.83 11.41
C GLY A 840 13.22 26.05 12.30
N THR A 841 14.44 26.21 12.80
CA THR A 841 14.84 27.37 13.61
C THR A 841 15.89 28.19 12.87
N PRO A 842 15.76 29.53 12.76
CA PRO A 842 16.78 30.38 12.15
C PRO A 842 18.15 30.23 12.84
N ASP A 843 19.21 29.97 12.08
CA ASP A 843 20.56 29.69 12.64
C ASP A 843 21.43 30.94 12.84
N GLY A 844 20.86 32.14 12.68
CA GLY A 844 21.57 33.42 12.75
C GLY A 844 22.47 33.72 11.54
N LYS A 845 22.72 32.76 10.65
CA LYS A 845 23.51 32.90 9.40
C LYS A 845 22.60 33.10 8.17
N GLY A 846 21.31 33.38 8.38
CA GLY A 846 20.31 33.51 7.33
C GLY A 846 19.81 32.17 6.77
N ARG A 847 20.16 31.03 7.40
CA ARG A 847 19.62 29.71 7.05
C ARG A 847 18.56 29.31 8.09
N ILE A 848 17.71 28.35 7.72
CA ILE A 848 16.76 27.72 8.64
C ILE A 848 17.30 26.31 8.92
N ALA A 849 17.68 26.04 10.17
CA ALA A 849 18.14 24.72 10.60
C ALA A 849 16.95 23.77 10.75
N ARG A 850 17.00 22.63 10.05
CA ARG A 850 15.89 21.65 9.97
C ARG A 850 16.31 20.26 10.46
N TRP A 851 17.22 20.21 11.44
CA TRP A 851 17.75 18.96 11.98
C TRP A 851 16.61 18.00 12.35
N ALA A 852 16.68 16.78 11.80
CA ALA A 852 15.71 15.71 12.00
C ALA A 852 16.38 14.35 11.80
N GLY A 853 15.85 13.31 12.44
CA GLY A 853 16.28 11.92 12.25
C GLY A 853 15.24 11.10 11.50
N GLY A 854 15.42 9.79 11.51
CA GLY A 854 14.50 8.83 10.91
C GLY A 854 14.85 7.40 11.29
N ALA A 855 13.91 6.49 11.15
CA ALA A 855 14.21 5.08 11.41
C ALA A 855 15.28 4.54 10.45
N LEU A 856 16.27 3.81 10.98
CA LEU A 856 17.33 3.16 10.21
C LEU A 856 17.26 1.64 10.35
N GLN A 857 17.67 0.95 9.29
CA GLN A 857 18.05 -0.46 9.38
C GLN A 857 19.41 -0.68 8.72
N SER A 858 20.12 -1.70 9.18
CA SER A 858 21.54 -1.89 8.85
C SER A 858 21.96 -3.34 8.67
N GLY A 859 23.06 -3.51 7.95
CA GLY A 859 23.80 -4.76 7.84
C GLY A 859 25.07 -4.78 8.70
N VAL A 860 25.37 -5.93 9.29
CA VAL A 860 26.55 -6.16 10.17
C VAL A 860 27.30 -7.44 9.79
N ILE A 861 28.57 -7.52 10.18
CA ILE A 861 29.41 -8.73 10.03
C ILE A 861 29.74 -9.26 11.43
N PHE A 862 29.50 -10.55 11.66
CA PHE A 862 29.81 -11.17 12.94
C PHE A 862 31.28 -11.56 13.06
N ARG A 863 31.84 -11.33 14.25
CA ARG A 863 33.25 -11.63 14.56
C ARG A 863 33.57 -13.12 14.53
N SER A 864 32.57 -13.98 14.76
CA SER A 864 32.72 -15.43 14.73
C SER A 864 32.93 -16.01 13.33
N SER A 865 32.68 -15.21 12.28
CA SER A 865 32.88 -15.65 10.90
C SER A 865 34.36 -15.92 10.63
N ASP A 866 34.64 -17.06 10.00
CA ASP A 866 35.96 -17.37 9.44
C ASP A 866 36.14 -16.77 8.02
N ARG A 867 35.10 -16.12 7.48
CA ARG A 867 35.01 -15.57 6.12
C ARG A 867 34.70 -14.08 6.09
N GLN A 868 35.29 -13.33 7.02
CA GLN A 868 35.00 -11.89 7.20
C GLN A 868 35.29 -11.04 5.96
N ASP A 869 36.31 -11.38 5.16
CA ASP A 869 36.61 -10.67 3.91
C ASP A 869 35.53 -10.91 2.84
N ASP A 870 35.03 -12.15 2.73
CA ASP A 870 33.93 -12.49 1.80
C ASP A 870 32.61 -11.84 2.24
N ALA A 871 32.35 -11.83 3.55
CA ALA A 871 31.23 -11.12 4.16
C ALA A 871 31.31 -9.60 3.88
N TRP A 872 32.51 -9.01 3.90
CA TRP A 872 32.71 -7.61 3.54
C TRP A 872 32.49 -7.35 2.05
N GLN A 873 32.94 -8.23 1.16
CA GLN A 873 32.64 -8.13 -0.27
C GLN A 873 31.13 -8.18 -0.52
N PHE A 874 30.42 -9.09 0.14
CA PHE A 874 28.97 -9.16 0.07
C PHE A 874 28.30 -7.88 0.58
N LEU A 875 28.66 -7.37 1.76
CA LEU A 875 28.02 -6.18 2.33
C LEU A 875 28.28 -4.91 1.50
N LYS A 876 29.48 -4.78 0.90
CA LYS A 876 29.80 -3.72 -0.06
C LYS A 876 29.01 -3.80 -1.35
N TRP A 877 28.85 -5.01 -1.89
CA TRP A 877 28.05 -5.27 -3.08
C TRP A 877 26.58 -4.96 -2.80
N TRP A 878 26.04 -5.49 -1.71
CA TRP A 878 24.66 -5.29 -1.29
C TRP A 878 24.31 -3.82 -1.19
N THR A 879 25.17 -3.01 -0.55
CA THR A 879 24.97 -1.57 -0.35
C THR A 879 25.47 -0.69 -1.52
N SER A 880 25.84 -1.29 -2.65
CA SER A 880 26.33 -0.54 -3.82
C SER A 880 25.22 0.19 -4.56
N ASP A 881 25.59 1.26 -5.29
CA ASP A 881 24.64 2.11 -6.01
C ASP A 881 23.81 1.30 -7.02
N THR A 882 24.45 0.40 -7.77
CA THR A 882 23.81 -0.43 -8.79
C THR A 882 22.84 -1.42 -8.16
N VAL A 883 23.29 -2.16 -7.15
CA VAL A 883 22.48 -3.21 -6.48
C VAL A 883 21.30 -2.57 -5.75
N GLN A 884 21.51 -1.49 -5.01
CA GLN A 884 20.42 -0.80 -4.30
C GLN A 884 19.41 -0.15 -5.25
N THR A 885 19.86 0.36 -6.41
CA THR A 885 18.95 0.84 -7.46
C THR A 885 18.13 -0.31 -8.03
N GLN A 886 18.78 -1.40 -8.43
CA GLN A 886 18.13 -2.55 -9.05
C GLN A 886 17.16 -3.24 -8.08
N PHE A 887 17.61 -3.51 -6.85
CA PHE A 887 16.77 -4.11 -5.81
C PHE A 887 15.53 -3.26 -5.52
N GLY A 888 15.68 -1.94 -5.40
CA GLY A 888 14.54 -1.05 -5.19
C GLY A 888 13.57 -1.04 -6.37
N VAL A 889 14.09 -1.04 -7.61
CA VAL A 889 13.28 -1.12 -8.82
C VAL A 889 12.53 -2.46 -8.88
N ASP A 890 13.19 -3.58 -8.65
CA ASP A 890 12.60 -4.92 -8.71
C ASP A 890 11.58 -5.13 -7.61
N LEU A 891 11.88 -4.71 -6.38
CA LEU A 891 10.97 -4.79 -5.25
C LEU A 891 9.69 -3.98 -5.51
N GLU A 892 9.81 -2.76 -6.02
CA GLU A 892 8.68 -1.91 -6.40
C GLU A 892 7.91 -2.48 -7.60
N THR A 893 8.60 -3.11 -8.56
CA THR A 893 7.97 -3.80 -9.70
C THR A 893 7.11 -4.97 -9.24
N ILE A 894 7.68 -5.78 -8.35
CA ILE A 894 7.06 -7.01 -7.88
C ILE A 894 5.90 -6.67 -6.94
N ASN A 895 6.06 -5.66 -6.10
CA ASN A 895 5.14 -5.47 -4.99
C ASN A 895 4.26 -4.23 -5.06
N GLY A 896 4.53 -3.30 -5.97
CA GLY A 896 3.86 -2.02 -6.06
C GLY A 896 4.62 -0.89 -5.37
N LEU A 897 4.17 0.34 -5.62
CA LEU A 897 4.76 1.58 -5.11
C LEU A 897 4.88 1.62 -3.58
N GLU A 898 3.97 0.97 -2.86
CA GLU A 898 3.96 0.90 -1.39
C GLU A 898 5.15 0.12 -0.82
N TYR A 899 5.86 -0.66 -1.63
CA TYR A 899 7.09 -1.36 -1.27
C TYR A 899 8.35 -0.62 -1.70
N ARG A 900 8.25 0.68 -2.02
CA ARG A 900 9.41 1.50 -2.39
C ARG A 900 10.53 1.34 -1.38
N TRP A 901 11.66 0.87 -1.87
CA TRP A 901 12.85 0.63 -1.07
C TRP A 901 13.53 1.95 -0.72
N ASN A 902 13.47 2.42 0.52
CA ASN A 902 14.12 3.68 0.89
C ASN A 902 15.61 3.50 1.21
N THR A 903 16.41 3.25 0.17
CA THR A 903 17.84 2.97 0.32
C THR A 903 18.57 4.12 1.02
N ALA A 904 19.44 3.79 1.97
CA ALA A 904 20.32 4.76 2.60
C ALA A 904 21.48 5.20 1.69
N ASN A 905 21.71 4.49 0.58
CA ASN A 905 22.69 4.90 -0.41
C ASN A 905 22.15 6.10 -1.21
N MET A 906 22.72 7.29 -0.99
CA MET A 906 22.22 8.53 -1.57
C MET A 906 22.38 8.63 -3.09
N ASN A 907 23.28 7.85 -3.70
CA ASN A 907 23.36 7.72 -5.16
C ASN A 907 22.22 6.88 -5.71
N ALA A 908 21.92 5.74 -5.09
CA ALA A 908 20.80 4.90 -5.47
C ALA A 908 19.46 5.62 -5.20
N PHE A 909 19.33 6.32 -4.07
CA PHE A 909 18.13 7.07 -3.70
C PHE A 909 17.73 8.09 -4.78
N ARG A 910 18.69 8.87 -5.29
CA ARG A 910 18.47 9.83 -6.40
C ARG A 910 18.06 9.18 -7.72
N ARG A 911 18.42 7.91 -7.89
CA ARG A 911 18.09 7.11 -9.08
C ARG A 911 16.72 6.44 -8.93
N GLN A 912 16.04 6.53 -7.79
CA GLN A 912 14.69 5.96 -7.64
C GLN A 912 13.61 6.83 -8.29
N MET A 913 12.44 6.25 -8.52
CA MET A 913 11.33 6.87 -9.26
C MET A 913 10.53 7.89 -8.42
N TRP A 914 11.20 8.91 -7.90
CA TRP A 914 10.56 10.03 -7.22
C TRP A 914 10.03 11.06 -8.24
N PRO A 915 8.83 11.64 -8.04
CA PRO A 915 8.46 12.86 -8.73
C PRO A 915 9.54 13.92 -8.49
N LYS A 916 9.95 14.64 -9.54
CA LYS A 916 11.11 15.55 -9.48
C LYS A 916 10.97 16.61 -8.38
N GLU A 917 9.79 17.22 -8.28
CA GLU A 917 9.51 18.23 -7.25
C GLU A 917 9.65 17.66 -5.83
N ASP A 918 9.13 16.45 -5.60
CA ASP A 918 9.21 15.80 -4.29
C ASP A 918 10.64 15.38 -3.96
N LEU A 919 11.39 14.87 -4.93
CA LEU A 919 12.81 14.52 -4.77
C LEU A 919 13.63 15.73 -4.31
N ASP A 920 13.44 16.89 -4.94
CA ASP A 920 14.17 18.11 -4.57
C ASP A 920 13.86 18.54 -3.12
N ARG A 921 12.61 18.40 -2.67
CA ARG A 921 12.22 18.71 -1.28
C ARG A 921 12.77 17.69 -0.28
N ILE A 922 12.74 16.41 -0.62
CA ILE A 922 13.29 15.34 0.23
C ILE A 922 14.80 15.51 0.36
N LEU A 923 15.51 15.77 -0.74
CA LEU A 923 16.94 16.01 -0.71
C LEU A 923 17.28 17.24 0.16
N GLU A 924 16.51 18.32 0.09
CA GLU A 924 16.71 19.47 0.98
C GLU A 924 16.53 19.09 2.45
N GLN A 925 15.51 18.29 2.81
CA GLN A 925 15.34 17.81 4.18
C GLN A 925 16.47 16.88 4.63
N LEU A 926 16.90 15.95 3.77
CA LEU A 926 17.95 14.98 4.07
C LEU A 926 19.33 15.62 4.29
N ARG A 927 19.56 16.84 3.80
CA ARG A 927 20.77 17.60 4.14
C ARG A 927 20.90 17.86 5.64
N TRP A 928 19.76 17.92 6.34
CA TRP A 928 19.67 18.12 7.79
C TRP A 928 19.45 16.81 8.55
N TYR A 929 19.73 15.67 7.94
CA TYR A 929 19.60 14.38 8.62
C TYR A 929 20.63 14.24 9.73
N LYS A 930 20.18 14.02 10.96
CA LYS A 930 21.01 13.80 12.15
C LYS A 930 20.27 12.91 13.13
N ASP A 931 20.84 11.75 13.42
CA ASP A 931 20.25 10.77 14.32
C ASP A 931 20.88 10.78 15.72
N VAL A 932 20.35 9.98 16.65
CA VAL A 932 20.84 9.89 18.03
C VAL A 932 22.08 8.99 18.10
N PRO A 933 23.25 9.50 18.54
CA PRO A 933 24.43 8.67 18.71
C PRO A 933 24.22 7.67 19.84
N ARG A 934 24.96 6.54 19.79
CA ARG A 934 24.71 5.43 20.70
C ARG A 934 25.70 5.34 21.85
N VAL A 935 25.20 5.21 23.09
CA VAL A 935 26.04 5.11 24.32
C VAL A 935 25.57 4.00 25.28
N PRO A 936 26.44 3.42 26.13
CA PRO A 936 26.05 2.36 27.06
C PRO A 936 24.93 2.81 28.03
N GLY A 937 23.77 2.15 27.95
CA GLY A 937 22.60 2.43 28.79
C GLY A 937 21.52 3.31 28.14
N GLU A 938 21.74 3.74 26.90
CA GLU A 938 20.83 4.57 26.12
C GLU A 938 19.38 4.07 25.95
N TYR A 939 19.15 2.76 26.05
CA TYR A 939 17.81 2.17 25.88
C TYR A 939 16.85 2.69 26.96
N PHE A 940 17.42 3.24 28.03
CA PHE A 940 16.72 3.90 29.12
C PHE A 940 16.40 5.37 28.83
N THR A 941 17.18 6.05 27.97
CA THR A 941 16.97 7.44 27.54
C THR A 941 15.62 7.60 26.83
N ASP A 942 15.36 6.79 25.79
CA ASP A 942 14.08 6.81 25.06
C ASP A 942 12.89 6.58 26.02
N ARG A 943 13.02 5.57 26.89
CA ARG A 943 11.99 5.23 27.86
C ARG A 943 11.70 6.36 28.85
N GLN A 944 12.74 6.94 29.46
CA GLN A 944 12.57 7.94 30.50
C GLN A 944 12.04 9.26 29.95
N TYR A 945 12.47 9.68 28.76
CA TYR A 945 11.88 10.89 28.17
C TYR A 945 10.39 10.66 27.82
N LYS A 946 10.00 9.48 27.33
CA LYS A 946 8.57 9.15 27.09
C LYS A 946 7.76 9.16 28.38
N PHE A 947 8.34 8.73 29.50
CA PHE A 947 7.70 8.89 30.81
C PHE A 947 7.58 10.37 31.21
N ALA A 948 8.59 11.20 30.95
CA ALA A 948 8.47 12.64 31.16
C ALA A 948 7.37 13.27 30.29
N TRP A 949 7.29 12.88 29.02
CA TRP A 949 6.24 13.35 28.10
C TRP A 949 4.86 12.97 28.62
N ASN A 950 4.65 11.71 29.02
CA ASN A 950 3.38 11.25 29.58
C ASN A 950 3.02 12.02 30.87
N ARG A 951 3.96 12.20 31.80
CA ARG A 951 3.71 13.00 33.01
C ARG A 951 3.27 14.43 32.68
N THR A 952 3.90 15.04 31.68
CA THR A 952 3.57 16.43 31.30
C THR A 952 2.24 16.52 30.56
N VAL A 953 2.06 15.70 29.52
CA VAL A 953 0.95 15.84 28.56
C VAL A 953 -0.30 15.10 29.01
N VAL A 954 -0.14 13.98 29.72
CA VAL A 954 -1.26 13.16 30.21
C VAL A 954 -1.59 13.49 31.66
N ASP A 955 -0.59 13.54 32.54
CA ASP A 955 -0.82 13.71 33.99
C ASP A 955 -0.89 15.19 34.42
N GLY A 956 -0.41 16.12 33.58
CA GLY A 956 -0.44 17.56 33.83
C GLY A 956 0.70 18.07 34.71
N ASP A 957 1.78 17.31 34.85
CA ASP A 957 2.98 17.71 35.59
C ASP A 957 3.75 18.84 34.90
N SER A 958 4.59 19.54 35.67
CA SER A 958 5.55 20.50 35.15
C SER A 958 6.51 19.85 34.15
N SER A 959 6.59 20.39 32.93
CA SER A 959 7.51 19.90 31.89
C SER A 959 8.97 19.91 32.35
N ARG A 960 9.34 20.89 33.18
CA ARG A 960 10.67 21.00 33.78
C ARG A 960 10.93 19.87 34.76
N ASP A 961 10.04 19.65 35.73
CA ASP A 961 10.23 18.66 36.79
C ASP A 961 10.21 17.23 36.21
N ALA A 962 9.35 17.00 35.21
CA ALA A 962 9.26 15.74 34.50
C ALA A 962 10.58 15.41 33.76
N LEU A 963 11.15 16.37 33.00
CA LEU A 963 12.40 16.16 32.28
C LEU A 963 13.60 16.06 33.23
N GLU A 964 13.63 16.85 34.31
CA GLU A 964 14.69 16.78 35.32
C GLU A 964 14.72 15.41 36.00
N THR A 965 13.54 14.88 36.34
CA THR A 965 13.40 13.51 36.87
C THR A 965 13.88 12.46 35.88
N ALA A 966 13.52 12.60 34.59
CA ALA A 966 13.99 11.70 33.55
C ALA A 966 15.51 11.76 33.39
N ALA A 967 16.10 12.95 33.31
CA ALA A 967 17.55 13.15 33.19
C ALA A 967 18.31 12.53 34.37
N PHE A 968 17.76 12.62 35.60
CA PHE A 968 18.32 11.98 36.78
C PHE A 968 18.35 10.44 36.65
N GLU A 969 17.21 9.84 36.29
CA GLU A 969 17.11 8.38 36.14
C GLU A 969 17.94 7.86 34.94
N ILE A 970 18.05 8.64 33.86
CA ILE A 970 18.94 8.35 32.72
C ILE A 970 20.39 8.31 33.19
N ASN A 971 20.88 9.37 33.86
CA ASN A 971 22.26 9.44 34.34
C ASN A 971 22.62 8.28 35.28
N LYS A 972 21.68 7.83 36.12
CA LYS A 972 21.86 6.68 37.00
C LYS A 972 22.06 5.38 36.23
N GLU A 973 21.27 5.15 35.18
CA GLU A 973 21.40 3.94 34.35
C GLU A 973 22.65 3.99 33.45
N LEU A 974 22.96 5.16 32.87
CA LEU A 974 24.21 5.38 32.13
C LEU A 974 25.42 5.05 33.01
N LEU A 975 25.48 5.59 34.23
CA LEU A 975 26.56 5.30 35.17
C LEU A 975 26.65 3.80 35.51
N ARG A 976 25.51 3.13 35.68
CA ARG A 976 25.47 1.68 35.95
C ARG A 976 26.09 0.89 34.80
N LYS A 977 25.74 1.22 33.55
CA LYS A 977 26.30 0.57 32.36
C LYS A 977 27.75 0.94 32.09
N GLN A 978 28.13 2.18 32.32
CA GLN A 978 29.52 2.61 32.22
C GLN A 978 30.44 1.85 33.20
N ARG A 979 29.95 1.53 34.41
CA ARG A 979 30.67 0.64 35.34
C ARG A 979 30.74 -0.80 34.86
N GLU A 980 29.64 -1.31 34.31
CA GLU A 980 29.56 -2.66 33.72
C GLU A 980 30.58 -2.85 32.59
N PHE A 981 30.79 -1.82 31.76
CA PHE A 981 31.69 -1.84 30.60
C PHE A 981 33.05 -1.16 30.83
N GLY A 982 33.38 -0.78 32.06
CA GLY A 982 34.72 -0.29 32.43
C GLY A 982 35.06 1.14 31.98
N PHE A 983 34.09 1.96 31.63
CA PHE A 983 34.29 3.40 31.38
C PHE A 983 34.44 4.19 32.68
N VAL A 984 33.81 3.71 33.75
CA VAL A 984 33.85 4.31 35.09
C VAL A 984 34.18 3.21 36.11
N ASP A 985 35.07 3.50 37.06
CA ASP A 985 35.45 2.52 38.09
C ASP A 985 34.41 2.38 39.21
N GLY A 986 34.64 1.43 40.13
CA GLY A 986 33.77 1.20 41.29
C GLY A 986 33.67 2.39 42.27
N THR A 987 34.57 3.36 42.18
CA THR A 987 34.57 4.60 42.98
C THR A 987 33.87 5.76 42.26
N GLY A 988 33.47 5.59 41.00
CA GLY A 988 32.82 6.62 40.19
C GLY A 988 33.80 7.52 39.42
N ARG A 989 35.09 7.15 39.33
CA ARG A 989 36.08 7.91 38.55
C ARG A 989 36.05 7.46 37.09
N THR A 990 36.09 8.44 36.18
CA THR A 990 36.22 8.18 34.75
C THR A 990 37.56 7.51 34.45
N VAL A 991 37.50 6.33 33.83
CA VAL A 991 38.67 5.56 33.38
C VAL A 991 39.00 5.90 31.93
N ARG A 992 37.97 6.00 31.08
CA ARG A 992 38.05 6.44 29.68
C ARG A 992 36.72 7.04 29.21
N THR A 993 36.77 7.95 28.25
CA THR A 993 35.60 8.61 27.63
C THR A 993 35.18 7.89 26.35
N LEU A 994 33.97 8.16 25.88
CA LEU A 994 33.50 7.75 24.55
C LEU A 994 33.81 8.82 23.52
N ASP A 995 34.03 8.40 22.29
CA ASP A 995 33.99 9.26 21.11
C ASP A 995 32.55 9.31 20.61
N VAL A 996 31.82 10.38 20.97
CA VAL A 996 30.44 10.57 20.54
C VAL A 996 30.47 11.35 19.22
N PRO A 997 30.02 10.76 18.09
CA PRO A 997 30.04 11.46 16.81
C PRO A 997 29.09 12.66 16.87
N ASP A 998 29.46 13.74 16.18
CA ASP A 998 28.60 14.91 16.04
C ASP A 998 28.63 15.45 14.59
N VAL A 999 27.46 15.86 14.11
CA VAL A 999 27.26 16.49 12.81
C VAL A 999 26.72 17.90 13.06
N SER A 1000 27.53 18.90 12.72
CA SER A 1000 27.26 20.31 13.04
C SER A 1000 26.95 21.19 11.82
N GLU A 1001 27.24 20.71 10.61
CA GLU A 1001 26.89 21.38 9.35
C GLU A 1001 26.06 20.45 8.47
N PRO A 1002 25.07 20.99 7.72
CA PRO A 1002 24.24 20.19 6.85
C PRO A 1002 25.07 19.56 5.74
N TRP A 1003 24.68 18.37 5.30
CA TRP A 1003 25.34 17.68 4.20
C TRP A 1003 25.32 18.55 2.92
N ASP A 1004 26.45 18.56 2.23
CA ASP A 1004 26.71 19.43 1.07
C ASP A 1004 26.07 18.91 -0.24
N GLY A 1005 25.39 17.77 -0.17
CA GLY A 1005 24.75 17.14 -1.31
C GLY A 1005 25.72 16.37 -2.21
N ARG A 1006 26.99 16.22 -1.86
CA ARG A 1006 27.95 15.42 -2.66
C ARG A 1006 28.13 14.04 -2.04
N THR A 1007 28.04 13.04 -2.89
CA THR A 1007 28.45 11.66 -2.64
C THR A 1007 29.76 11.42 -3.40
N GLY A 1008 30.67 10.62 -2.84
CA GLY A 1008 32.07 10.49 -3.30
C GLY A 1008 32.31 9.78 -4.65
N GLY A 1009 31.53 10.07 -5.69
CA GLY A 1009 31.62 9.47 -7.04
C GLY A 1009 31.68 10.44 -8.23
N ASP A 1010 31.59 11.76 -8.01
CA ASP A 1010 31.57 12.77 -9.09
C ASP A 1010 32.98 13.20 -9.58
N ASP A 1011 34.03 12.43 -9.31
CA ASP A 1011 35.41 12.72 -9.76
C ASP A 1011 35.71 12.26 -11.21
N ASN A 1012 34.69 11.89 -11.99
CA ASN A 1012 34.82 11.70 -13.45
C ASN A 1012 33.67 12.40 -14.18
N ARG A 1013 33.79 13.73 -14.32
CA ARG A 1013 33.20 14.48 -15.45
C ARG A 1013 34.28 14.79 -16.47
#